data_AF-A0A8C0QUN5-F1
#
_entry.id   AF-A0A8C0QUN5-F1
#
_cell.length_a   1.000
_cell.length_b   1.000
_cell.length_c   1.000
_cell.angle_alpha   90.00
_cell.angle_beta   90.00
_cell.angle_gamma   90.00
#
_symmetry.space_group_name_H-M   'P 1'
#
loop_
_entity.id
_entity.type
_entity.pdbx_description
1 polymer ?
#
loop_
_entity_poly.entity_id
_entity_poly.type
_entity_poly.pdbx_seq_one_letter_code
_entity_poly.pdbx_strand_id
1 'polypeptide(L)'
;MAVGSMDILTILISNMNMVYLCICLRLKNGSYHCEGRVEVKYQGKWGTVNDYIWSLEAAHVVCRQLGCGDAVDAPRGAHFGSGHGPIWLAYVVCEGTESTLNDCIHSFFQDYQKQRFSHSRDAGVVCSGFVRLVGGDGPCLGRVEVHSGKDWVPVSDGNFTLLTAQVICAELGCGKAVSFQGNVSLRESDRRVWPEEFWCNGQEPELRYCHKKSCPGGVCHHGAVQVFCSVYTEVRLMKNGTSQCEGQVEMNIFGSWKPLCATHWSMANANVVCQQLGCGVAISTPKEAYFVEGSDQIWEDRFHCSGAESFLWNCSVTALGIPGCARGNTASVICSGNQTQVLPQCNDSVSEASTTSCSGEGSQGTRSRQLRLVGGGGPCAGRVEILHQGSWGTVCDDNWDLDDAHVVCRQLGCGEALNATVSAYFGAGSDPIWLDDLQCTGKESYIWKCPSQGWGQHNCRHKEDAGVICSDFLKLRMVSEDQECAGWLEVFYNGTWGSVCHSPMAAMTLSIICRQLGCGDSGTLNSSIVPREGSRLRWVDQIECRKTDSSLWQCPSDPWRHNSCSSREEAYISCAGVRPKSCPTAGPCTGKEKLRLRGGDAVCSGRVEVWHEGSWGTVCDDSWSLAEAEVVCQQLGCGSALDALQKAAFGPGTGNIWLDEVKCRGRESSLWDCAADPWGQNDCKHEEDAGVRCSGEWLWWSWSKSPSLVHDIFSLSEMFCFILGALLFLVLVILVTQMCRWRAKQRGRLQRVQGNMESVWRQEIWPAQRTDAPSEGYDNAEDLPVPEAAPASWMRKGEVPPEEENGMRAFQAGEWISCNLLSLSWKG
;
A
#
# COMPACT_ATOMS: atom_id res chain seq x y z
N MET A 1 66.43 -51.11 52.64
CA MET A 1 67.08 -51.09 51.32
C MET A 1 66.05 -51.56 50.30
N ALA A 2 65.73 -50.73 49.32
CA ALA A 2 64.90 -51.07 48.15
C ALA A 2 65.39 -50.19 46.99
N VAL A 3 65.25 -50.66 45.74
CA VAL A 3 65.92 -50.06 44.58
C VAL A 3 65.20 -48.79 44.12
N GLY A 4 65.96 -47.73 43.82
CA GLY A 4 65.43 -46.51 43.24
C GLY A 4 65.17 -46.65 41.75
N SER A 5 64.01 -46.16 41.30
CA SER A 5 63.71 -45.91 39.89
C SER A 5 63.49 -44.41 39.73
N MET A 6 64.31 -43.75 38.90
CA MET A 6 64.14 -42.35 38.52
C MET A 6 63.55 -42.26 37.11
N ASP A 7 62.98 -41.10 36.77
CA ASP A 7 62.62 -40.70 35.41
C ASP A 7 61.51 -41.47 34.66
N ILE A 8 60.41 -41.74 35.36
CA ILE A 8 59.06 -41.79 34.73
C ILE A 8 58.27 -40.49 34.97
N LEU A 9 58.49 -39.81 36.11
CA LEU A 9 57.73 -38.62 36.50
C LEU A 9 57.95 -37.43 35.55
N THR A 10 59.16 -37.33 34.98
CA THR A 10 59.61 -36.26 34.07
C THR A 10 58.86 -36.26 32.73
N ILE A 11 58.27 -37.40 32.33
CA ILE A 11 57.47 -37.53 31.10
C ILE A 11 55.98 -37.19 31.36
N LEU A 12 55.46 -37.50 32.55
CA LEU A 12 54.04 -37.29 32.88
C LEU A 12 53.67 -35.82 33.13
N ILE A 13 54.62 -34.97 33.51
CA ILE A 13 54.38 -33.53 33.72
C ILE A 13 54.21 -32.76 32.38
N SER A 14 54.62 -33.34 31.24
CA SER A 14 54.46 -32.70 29.93
C SER A 14 53.03 -32.70 29.36
N ASN A 15 52.07 -33.35 30.01
CA ASN A 15 50.72 -33.60 29.47
C ASN A 15 49.55 -33.02 30.30
N MET A 16 49.81 -32.13 31.27
CA MET A 16 48.74 -31.51 32.10
C MET A 16 48.58 -29.99 31.91
N ASN A 17 48.91 -29.47 30.72
CA ASN A 17 48.57 -28.11 30.30
C ASN A 17 47.31 -28.08 29.40
N MET A 18 46.32 -28.93 29.69
CA MET A 18 45.00 -28.88 29.05
C MET A 18 44.17 -27.74 29.66
N VAL A 19 44.56 -26.50 29.34
CA VAL A 19 43.74 -25.32 29.59
C VAL A 19 42.45 -25.47 28.79
N TYR A 20 41.31 -25.60 29.47
CA TYR A 20 39.99 -25.61 28.84
C TYR A 20 39.80 -24.31 28.06
N LEU A 21 39.90 -24.41 26.73
CA LEU A 21 40.06 -23.27 25.87
C LEU A 21 38.69 -22.76 25.43
N CYS A 22 38.05 -21.99 26.30
CA CYS A 22 36.72 -21.43 26.07
C CYS A 22 36.66 -20.70 24.71
N ILE A 23 35.99 -21.31 23.74
CA ILE A 23 35.89 -20.82 22.37
C ILE A 23 34.94 -19.62 22.37
N CYS A 24 35.47 -18.40 22.35
CA CYS A 24 34.66 -17.23 22.05
C CYS A 24 34.22 -17.33 20.58
N LEU A 25 32.91 -17.29 20.34
CA LEU A 25 32.30 -17.42 19.02
C LEU A 25 31.54 -16.13 18.67
N ARG A 26 31.47 -15.79 17.38
CA ARG A 26 30.59 -14.73 16.84
C ARG A 26 30.10 -15.10 15.45
N LEU A 27 29.01 -14.47 15.03
CA LEU A 27 28.55 -14.49 13.64
C LEU A 27 28.92 -13.18 12.93
N LYS A 28 29.15 -13.27 11.62
CA LYS A 28 29.43 -12.10 10.76
C LYS A 28 28.77 -12.21 9.39
N ASN A 29 28.41 -11.05 8.84
CA ASN A 29 27.83 -10.88 7.51
C ASN A 29 26.47 -11.57 7.27
N GLY A 30 25.76 -12.01 8.32
CA GLY A 30 24.33 -12.33 8.24
C GLY A 30 23.47 -11.07 8.33
N SER A 31 22.16 -11.21 8.11
CA SER A 31 21.20 -10.10 8.06
C SER A 31 20.91 -9.50 9.44
N TYR A 32 21.05 -10.31 10.50
CA TYR A 32 20.85 -9.95 11.91
C TYR A 32 21.86 -10.71 12.80
N HIS A 33 21.92 -10.37 14.09
CA HIS A 33 22.98 -10.83 15.00
C HIS A 33 23.02 -12.35 15.26
N CYS A 34 21.93 -13.06 14.96
CA CYS A 34 21.78 -14.52 15.09
C CYS A 34 21.88 -15.27 13.74
N GLU A 35 22.43 -14.64 12.71
CA GLU A 35 22.74 -15.23 11.41
C GLU A 35 24.18 -14.87 10.99
N GLY A 36 24.86 -15.76 10.25
CA GLY A 36 26.07 -15.39 9.52
C GLY A 36 27.16 -16.46 9.46
N ARG A 37 28.32 -16.07 8.93
CA ARG A 37 29.56 -16.85 8.93
C ARG A 37 30.04 -17.07 10.37
N VAL A 38 30.38 -18.31 10.70
CA VAL A 38 30.87 -18.70 12.02
C VAL A 38 32.35 -18.34 12.17
N GLU A 39 32.65 -17.47 13.14
CA GLU A 39 34.01 -17.06 13.48
C GLU A 39 34.32 -17.39 14.95
N VAL A 40 35.49 -17.97 15.20
CA VAL A 40 35.98 -18.37 16.51
C VAL A 40 37.26 -17.62 16.88
N LYS A 41 37.49 -17.37 18.16
CA LYS A 41 38.67 -16.63 18.66
C LYS A 41 39.69 -17.58 19.26
N TYR A 42 40.87 -17.67 18.63
CA TYR A 42 42.00 -18.48 19.11
C TYR A 42 43.26 -17.61 19.24
N GLN A 43 44.01 -17.78 20.34
CA GLN A 43 45.20 -16.96 20.68
C GLN A 43 44.98 -15.44 20.49
N GLY A 44 43.80 -14.95 20.89
CA GLY A 44 43.41 -13.54 20.78
C GLY A 44 42.90 -13.08 19.40
N LYS A 45 43.09 -13.88 18.33
CA LYS A 45 42.70 -13.55 16.96
C LYS A 45 41.41 -14.29 16.54
N TRP A 46 40.52 -13.57 15.88
CA TRP A 46 39.37 -14.17 15.19
C TRP A 46 39.82 -14.89 13.91
N GLY A 47 39.10 -15.94 13.55
CA GLY A 47 39.28 -16.73 12.33
C GLY A 47 38.07 -17.62 12.07
N THR A 48 37.95 -18.18 10.87
CA THR A 48 36.73 -18.86 10.41
C THR A 48 36.73 -20.35 10.71
N VAL A 49 35.54 -20.95 10.68
CA VAL A 49 35.32 -22.41 10.67
C VAL A 49 35.08 -22.86 9.23
N ASN A 50 35.66 -23.98 8.81
CA ASN A 50 35.49 -24.52 7.45
C ASN A 50 34.30 -25.50 7.34
N ASP A 51 33.66 -25.52 6.17
CA ASP A 51 32.43 -26.27 5.91
C ASP A 51 32.58 -27.79 5.70
N TYR A 52 33.81 -28.32 5.75
CA TYR A 52 34.17 -29.67 5.26
C TYR A 52 33.27 -30.81 5.77
N ILE A 53 32.81 -30.73 7.03
CA ILE A 53 31.83 -31.66 7.64
C ILE A 53 30.74 -30.88 8.41
N TRP A 54 30.42 -29.64 7.99
CA TRP A 54 29.52 -28.75 8.73
C TRP A 54 28.05 -29.17 8.63
N SER A 55 27.38 -29.41 9.75
CA SER A 55 26.02 -30.00 9.79
C SER A 55 25.02 -29.16 10.60
N LEU A 56 23.73 -29.51 10.51
CA LEU A 56 22.67 -28.81 11.25
C LEU A 56 22.80 -29.01 12.76
N GLU A 57 23.28 -30.18 13.19
CA GLU A 57 23.59 -30.50 14.59
C GLU A 57 24.69 -29.57 15.13
N ALA A 58 25.75 -29.34 14.35
CA ALA A 58 26.80 -28.37 14.70
C ALA A 58 26.27 -26.93 14.73
N ALA A 59 25.36 -26.57 13.82
CA ALA A 59 24.65 -25.31 13.85
C ALA A 59 23.76 -25.15 15.11
N HIS A 60 23.03 -26.18 15.57
CA HIS A 60 22.25 -26.10 16.81
C HIS A 60 23.13 -25.78 18.02
N VAL A 61 24.33 -26.35 18.10
CA VAL A 61 25.29 -26.05 19.17
C VAL A 61 25.78 -24.59 19.10
N VAL A 62 26.03 -24.05 17.90
CA VAL A 62 26.34 -22.62 17.73
C VAL A 62 25.18 -21.73 18.17
N CYS A 63 23.96 -22.00 17.69
CA CYS A 63 22.78 -21.21 18.04
C CYS A 63 22.51 -21.24 19.55
N ARG A 64 22.65 -22.40 20.19
CA ARG A 64 22.53 -22.59 21.64
C ARG A 64 23.60 -21.83 22.40
N GLN A 65 24.87 -21.94 22.01
CA GLN A 65 25.99 -21.24 22.66
C GLN A 65 25.87 -19.70 22.57
N LEU A 66 25.26 -19.18 21.50
CA LEU A 66 24.96 -17.76 21.32
C LEU A 66 23.63 -17.31 21.97
N GLY A 67 22.81 -18.23 22.48
CA GLY A 67 21.46 -17.91 22.97
C GLY A 67 20.46 -17.57 21.86
N CYS A 68 20.79 -17.86 20.61
CA CYS A 68 20.04 -17.55 19.38
C CYS A 68 18.89 -18.52 19.06
N GLY A 69 18.49 -19.36 20.02
CA GLY A 69 17.49 -20.41 19.81
C GLY A 69 18.06 -21.62 19.07
N ASP A 70 17.29 -22.18 18.14
CA ASP A 70 17.62 -23.40 17.40
C ASP A 70 18.16 -23.10 16.01
N ALA A 71 18.85 -24.05 15.38
CA ALA A 71 19.28 -23.90 13.99
C ALA A 71 18.12 -24.11 13.02
N VAL A 72 18.02 -23.22 12.04
CA VAL A 72 17.10 -23.30 10.91
C VAL A 72 17.83 -23.81 9.67
N ASP A 73 19.10 -23.40 9.48
CA ASP A 73 19.97 -23.89 8.41
C ASP A 73 21.46 -23.83 8.82
N ALA A 74 22.30 -24.61 8.13
CA ALA A 74 23.75 -24.65 8.28
C ALA A 74 24.47 -24.37 6.94
N PRO A 75 24.39 -23.14 6.38
CA PRO A 75 24.97 -22.81 5.08
C PRO A 75 26.46 -23.17 4.94
N ARG A 76 26.83 -23.67 3.75
CA ARG A 76 28.20 -23.98 3.34
C ARG A 76 28.66 -23.04 2.22
N GLY A 77 29.90 -23.19 1.74
CA GLY A 77 30.39 -22.47 0.57
C GLY A 77 30.58 -20.97 0.76
N ALA A 78 30.76 -20.51 2.00
CA ALA A 78 30.88 -19.08 2.36
C ALA A 78 29.67 -18.22 1.93
N HIS A 79 28.45 -18.74 2.16
CA HIS A 79 27.17 -18.08 1.91
C HIS A 79 27.13 -16.59 2.33
N PHE A 80 27.64 -16.28 3.53
CA PHE A 80 27.71 -14.91 4.08
C PHE A 80 28.98 -14.15 3.65
N GLY A 81 29.49 -14.48 2.47
CA GLY A 81 30.79 -14.03 1.96
C GLY A 81 31.98 -14.68 2.69
N SER A 82 33.12 -14.71 2.01
CA SER A 82 34.40 -15.13 2.55
C SER A 82 34.85 -14.27 3.73
N GLY A 83 35.39 -14.93 4.76
CA GLY A 83 36.08 -14.26 5.86
C GLY A 83 37.50 -13.80 5.49
N HIS A 84 38.20 -13.26 6.47
CA HIS A 84 39.57 -12.78 6.35
C HIS A 84 40.41 -13.22 7.56
N GLY A 85 41.60 -13.75 7.31
CA GLY A 85 42.56 -14.15 8.35
C GLY A 85 42.74 -15.67 8.42
N PRO A 86 43.04 -16.24 9.60
CA PRO A 86 43.23 -17.68 9.73
C PRO A 86 41.90 -18.44 9.61
N ILE A 87 41.96 -19.62 9.03
CA ILE A 87 40.89 -20.63 9.12
C ILE A 87 41.27 -21.52 10.30
N TRP A 88 40.56 -21.44 11.42
CA TRP A 88 40.99 -22.04 12.70
C TRP A 88 40.58 -23.51 12.88
N LEU A 89 39.47 -23.92 12.28
CA LEU A 89 38.93 -25.27 12.36
C LEU A 89 38.62 -25.79 10.95
N ALA A 90 39.21 -26.93 10.58
CA ALA A 90 38.98 -27.59 9.29
C ALA A 90 37.72 -28.45 9.27
N TYR A 91 37.28 -28.94 10.43
CA TYR A 91 36.00 -29.61 10.61
C TYR A 91 35.51 -29.48 12.05
N VAL A 92 34.18 -29.58 12.22
CA VAL A 92 33.47 -29.67 13.49
C VAL A 92 32.33 -30.68 13.28
N VAL A 93 32.16 -31.62 14.20
CA VAL A 93 31.09 -32.61 14.20
C VAL A 93 30.48 -32.64 15.61
N CYS A 94 29.18 -32.42 15.71
CA CYS A 94 28.42 -32.41 16.96
C CYS A 94 27.25 -33.42 16.87
N GLU A 95 26.78 -33.92 18.01
CA GLU A 95 25.53 -34.69 18.13
C GLU A 95 24.29 -33.78 18.21
N GLY A 96 24.49 -32.48 18.44
CA GLY A 96 23.44 -31.46 18.52
C GLY A 96 22.88 -31.25 19.93
N THR A 97 23.39 -31.96 20.94
CA THR A 97 22.96 -31.87 22.35
C THR A 97 23.96 -31.10 23.23
N GLU A 98 25.14 -30.81 22.71
CA GLU A 98 26.26 -30.16 23.39
C GLU A 98 25.96 -28.73 23.87
N SER A 99 26.72 -28.27 24.87
CA SER A 99 26.54 -26.93 25.45
C SER A 99 27.31 -25.85 24.69
N THR A 100 28.48 -26.21 24.16
CA THR A 100 29.37 -25.32 23.42
C THR A 100 30.07 -26.08 22.29
N LEU A 101 30.58 -25.35 21.29
CA LEU A 101 31.35 -25.92 20.18
C LEU A 101 32.70 -26.54 20.62
N ASN A 102 33.12 -26.31 21.87
CA ASN A 102 34.30 -26.96 22.49
C ASN A 102 34.00 -28.40 22.94
N ASP A 103 32.73 -28.74 23.15
CA ASP A 103 32.32 -30.08 23.58
C ASP A 103 32.18 -31.04 22.37
N CYS A 104 32.12 -30.49 21.15
CA CYS A 104 32.03 -31.22 19.88
C CYS A 104 33.38 -31.78 19.40
N ILE A 105 33.32 -32.78 18.52
CA ILE A 105 34.50 -33.36 17.86
C ILE A 105 34.98 -32.41 16.75
N HIS A 106 36.00 -31.59 17.04
CA HIS A 106 36.59 -30.65 16.09
C HIS A 106 38.07 -30.93 15.78
N SER A 107 38.56 -30.39 14.67
CA SER A 107 39.99 -30.43 14.32
C SER A 107 40.85 -29.65 15.33
N PHE A 108 42.13 -29.99 15.50
CA PHE A 108 43.05 -29.19 16.30
C PHE A 108 43.14 -27.74 15.79
N PHE A 109 43.17 -26.78 16.72
CA PHE A 109 43.30 -25.34 16.41
C PHE A 109 44.65 -25.02 15.76
N GLN A 110 44.64 -24.72 14.47
CA GLN A 110 45.78 -24.21 13.71
C GLN A 110 45.28 -23.43 12.49
N ASP A 111 46.16 -22.69 11.83
CA ASP A 111 45.84 -21.90 10.64
C ASP A 111 45.83 -22.77 9.37
N TYR A 112 44.66 -23.29 9.02
CA TYR A 112 44.45 -24.19 7.88
C TYR A 112 44.53 -23.51 6.51
N GLN A 113 44.58 -22.18 6.43
CA GLN A 113 44.79 -21.46 5.16
C GLN A 113 46.12 -21.90 4.51
N LYS A 114 47.13 -22.19 5.34
CA LYS A 114 48.45 -22.73 4.94
C LYS A 114 48.42 -24.16 4.42
N GLN A 115 47.29 -24.87 4.60
CA GLN A 115 47.07 -26.25 4.14
C GLN A 115 46.08 -26.32 2.94
N ARG A 116 45.97 -25.22 2.17
CA ARG A 116 45.07 -25.05 1.01
C ARG A 116 43.57 -24.99 1.32
N PHE A 117 43.17 -24.82 2.58
CA PHE A 117 41.78 -24.45 2.88
C PHE A 117 41.53 -22.99 2.45
N SER A 118 40.32 -22.72 1.98
CA SER A 118 39.92 -21.45 1.35
C SER A 118 38.71 -20.86 2.05
N HIS A 119 38.67 -19.53 2.17
CA HIS A 119 37.50 -18.79 2.62
C HIS A 119 36.31 -18.87 1.65
N SER A 120 36.44 -19.53 0.49
CA SER A 120 35.30 -19.95 -0.35
C SER A 120 34.56 -21.18 0.21
N ARG A 121 34.97 -21.68 1.38
CA ARG A 121 34.36 -22.80 2.12
C ARG A 121 34.23 -22.50 3.61
N ASP A 122 34.03 -21.23 3.97
CA ASP A 122 33.70 -20.86 5.34
C ASP A 122 32.26 -21.31 5.68
N ALA A 123 32.06 -21.81 6.90
CA ALA A 123 30.79 -22.28 7.42
C ALA A 123 29.90 -21.11 7.89
N GLY A 124 28.60 -21.22 7.66
CA GLY A 124 27.57 -20.30 8.13
C GLY A 124 26.50 -20.99 8.97
N VAL A 125 25.69 -20.19 9.65
CA VAL A 125 24.50 -20.66 10.38
C VAL A 125 23.37 -19.65 10.27
N VAL A 126 22.14 -20.16 10.21
CA VAL A 126 20.90 -19.39 10.39
C VAL A 126 20.23 -19.92 11.65
N CYS A 127 20.11 -19.09 12.70
CA CYS A 127 19.42 -19.45 13.93
C CYS A 127 18.01 -18.85 13.99
N SER A 128 17.12 -19.46 14.78
CA SER A 128 15.73 -19.04 14.90
C SER A 128 15.56 -17.61 15.43
N GLY A 129 16.48 -17.15 16.28
CA GLY A 129 16.35 -15.91 17.05
C GLY A 129 15.48 -16.08 18.30
N PHE A 130 15.41 -15.03 19.12
CA PHE A 130 14.46 -14.95 20.26
C PHE A 130 13.16 -14.23 19.87
N VAL A 131 13.23 -13.17 19.06
CA VAL A 131 12.07 -12.49 18.48
C VAL A 131 12.06 -12.62 16.96
N ARG A 132 10.87 -12.61 16.35
CA ARG A 132 10.67 -12.50 14.89
C ARG A 132 9.44 -11.68 14.56
N LEU A 133 9.37 -11.19 13.32
CA LEU A 133 8.16 -10.61 12.73
C LEU A 133 7.61 -11.58 11.67
N VAL A 134 6.31 -11.88 11.72
CA VAL A 134 5.64 -12.80 10.78
C VAL A 134 4.27 -12.31 10.32
N GLY A 135 3.86 -12.74 9.12
CA GLY A 135 2.59 -12.29 8.51
C GLY A 135 2.59 -10.82 8.07
N GLY A 136 3.69 -10.09 8.31
CA GLY A 136 4.09 -8.95 7.50
C GLY A 136 5.09 -9.38 6.44
N ASP A 137 5.53 -8.41 5.65
CA ASP A 137 5.98 -8.63 4.28
C ASP A 137 7.42 -8.12 4.04
N GLY A 138 8.29 -8.48 4.98
CA GLY A 138 9.72 -8.22 5.00
C GLY A 138 10.25 -8.55 6.40
N PRO A 139 11.57 -8.70 6.60
CA PRO A 139 12.13 -9.02 7.93
C PRO A 139 11.82 -7.93 8.99
N CYS A 140 11.46 -6.72 8.53
CA CYS A 140 11.25 -5.51 9.32
C CYS A 140 9.78 -5.10 9.46
N LEU A 141 8.83 -6.00 9.14
CA LEU A 141 7.39 -5.77 9.22
C LEU A 141 6.65 -7.05 9.65
N GLY A 142 5.77 -6.97 10.65
CA GLY A 142 4.83 -8.07 10.93
C GLY A 142 4.42 -8.23 12.39
N ARG A 143 3.62 -9.27 12.67
CA ARG A 143 3.23 -9.68 14.03
C ARG A 143 4.47 -10.12 14.80
N VAL A 144 4.63 -9.59 16.01
CA VAL A 144 5.71 -9.96 16.92
C VAL A 144 5.43 -11.32 17.52
N GLU A 145 6.35 -12.27 17.29
CA GLU A 145 6.39 -13.56 17.96
C GLU A 145 7.72 -13.74 18.66
N VAL A 146 7.68 -14.38 19.84
CA VAL A 146 8.86 -14.71 20.64
C VAL A 146 8.98 -16.22 20.82
N HIS A 147 10.22 -16.73 20.86
CA HIS A 147 10.48 -18.16 20.94
C HIS A 147 10.46 -18.64 22.39
N SER A 148 9.60 -19.62 22.68
CA SER A 148 9.49 -20.25 24.01
C SER A 148 10.54 -21.33 24.28
N GLY A 149 11.42 -21.62 23.31
CA GLY A 149 12.34 -22.76 23.34
C GLY A 149 11.71 -24.08 22.86
N LYS A 150 10.50 -24.03 22.28
CA LYS A 150 9.83 -25.11 21.56
C LYS A 150 8.92 -24.57 20.45
N ASP A 151 8.07 -23.62 20.82
CA ASP A 151 7.06 -23.01 19.96
C ASP A 151 7.29 -21.49 19.84
N TRP A 152 6.87 -20.91 18.72
CA TRP A 152 6.75 -19.46 18.56
C TRP A 152 5.40 -18.97 19.08
N VAL A 153 5.42 -17.89 19.86
CA VAL A 153 4.26 -17.42 20.63
C VAL A 153 4.05 -15.91 20.37
N PRO A 154 2.84 -15.47 19.95
CA PRO A 154 2.53 -14.05 19.76
C PRO A 154 2.71 -13.22 21.04
N VAL A 155 3.21 -11.99 20.91
CA VAL A 155 3.30 -11.01 22.00
C VAL A 155 1.97 -10.26 22.15
N SER A 156 1.51 -10.08 23.39
CA SER A 156 0.27 -9.35 23.73
C SER A 156 0.43 -7.85 23.51
N ASP A 157 -0.67 -7.17 23.20
CA ASP A 157 -0.77 -5.71 23.20
C ASP A 157 -0.87 -5.08 24.60
N GLY A 158 -1.01 -5.89 25.66
CA GLY A 158 -0.95 -5.46 27.06
C GLY A 158 0.32 -4.66 27.39
N ASN A 159 0.15 -3.37 27.65
CA ASN A 159 1.21 -2.39 27.95
C ASN A 159 2.37 -2.36 26.91
N PHE A 160 2.12 -2.75 25.66
CA PHE A 160 3.13 -2.66 24.61
C PHE A 160 3.39 -1.19 24.22
N THR A 161 4.67 -0.82 24.01
CA THR A 161 5.07 0.57 23.76
C THR A 161 5.95 0.71 22.52
N LEU A 162 6.12 1.96 22.04
CA LEU A 162 7.08 2.27 20.97
C LEU A 162 8.54 2.04 21.42
N LEU A 163 8.84 2.07 22.73
CA LEU A 163 10.15 1.70 23.26
C LEU A 163 10.39 0.17 23.16
N THR A 164 9.35 -0.63 23.43
CA THR A 164 9.35 -2.08 23.21
C THR A 164 9.53 -2.40 21.72
N ALA A 165 8.82 -1.68 20.84
CA ALA A 165 9.03 -1.77 19.39
C ALA A 165 10.47 -1.40 18.97
N GLN A 166 11.06 -0.36 19.57
CA GLN A 166 12.41 0.09 19.21
C GLN A 166 13.48 -0.94 19.58
N VAL A 167 13.35 -1.66 20.70
CA VAL A 167 14.26 -2.78 21.02
C VAL A 167 14.14 -3.88 19.97
N ILE A 168 12.91 -4.24 19.55
CA ILE A 168 12.67 -5.27 18.53
C ILE A 168 13.25 -4.86 17.17
N CYS A 169 13.02 -3.62 16.72
CA CYS A 169 13.59 -3.13 15.47
C CYS A 169 15.12 -3.08 15.51
N ALA A 170 15.73 -2.79 16.67
CA ALA A 170 17.19 -2.81 16.83
C ALA A 170 17.76 -4.23 16.84
N GLU A 171 17.16 -5.16 17.60
CA GLU A 171 17.57 -6.58 17.71
C GLU A 171 17.59 -7.28 16.33
N LEU A 172 16.60 -6.97 15.49
CA LEU A 172 16.42 -7.50 14.14
C LEU A 172 17.26 -6.77 13.06
N GLY A 173 18.03 -5.73 13.41
CA GLY A 173 18.81 -4.94 12.44
C GLY A 173 17.97 -3.98 11.57
N CYS A 174 16.70 -3.79 11.91
CA CYS A 174 15.69 -3.06 11.16
C CYS A 174 15.58 -1.56 11.51
N GLY A 175 16.65 -0.94 11.97
CA GLY A 175 16.69 0.50 12.26
C GLY A 175 15.78 0.93 13.42
N LYS A 176 14.87 1.87 13.15
CA LYS A 176 13.99 2.47 14.18
C LYS A 176 12.55 1.97 14.09
N ALA A 177 11.88 1.95 15.23
CA ALA A 177 10.44 1.74 15.26
C ALA A 177 9.71 2.98 14.76
N VAL A 178 8.90 2.81 13.72
CA VAL A 178 8.06 3.85 13.13
C VAL A 178 6.70 3.87 13.82
N SER A 179 6.09 2.70 14.00
CA SER A 179 4.81 2.52 14.67
C SER A 179 4.60 1.07 15.12
N PHE A 180 3.53 0.84 15.88
CA PHE A 180 3.00 -0.49 16.16
C PHE A 180 1.46 -0.47 16.13
N GLN A 181 0.86 -1.62 15.89
CA GLN A 181 -0.59 -1.83 15.87
C GLN A 181 -0.93 -2.97 16.85
N GLY A 182 -1.77 -2.67 17.84
CA GLY A 182 -2.34 -3.66 18.75
C GLY A 182 -3.64 -4.28 18.21
N ASN A 183 -4.24 -5.17 18.99
CA ASN A 183 -5.50 -5.86 18.71
C ASN A 183 -5.58 -6.55 17.33
N VAL A 184 -4.44 -7.05 16.82
CA VAL A 184 -4.41 -7.84 15.59
C VAL A 184 -5.07 -9.19 15.85
N SER A 185 -6.04 -9.56 15.01
CA SER A 185 -6.84 -10.77 15.19
C SER A 185 -6.01 -12.04 15.02
N LEU A 186 -5.87 -12.81 16.10
CA LEU A 186 -5.23 -14.12 16.12
C LEU A 186 -6.07 -15.18 15.38
N ARG A 187 -5.41 -16.14 14.71
CA ARG A 187 -6.12 -17.31 14.18
C ARG A 187 -6.58 -18.22 15.32
N GLU A 188 -7.50 -19.11 15.01
CA GLU A 188 -8.11 -20.02 16.01
C GLU A 188 -7.10 -21.00 16.63
N SER A 189 -5.99 -21.28 15.93
CA SER A 189 -4.81 -21.99 16.43
C SER A 189 -3.97 -21.19 17.43
N ASP A 190 -3.99 -19.86 17.33
CA ASP A 190 -2.98 -18.96 17.90
C ASP A 190 -3.45 -18.33 19.23
N ARG A 191 -4.52 -18.89 19.84
CA ARG A 191 -5.20 -18.42 21.07
C ARG A 191 -4.31 -18.38 22.34
N ARG A 192 -3.02 -18.68 22.22
CA ARG A 192 -2.04 -18.67 23.33
C ARG A 192 -1.01 -17.57 23.10
N VAL A 193 -1.18 -16.47 23.82
CA VAL A 193 -0.32 -15.28 23.79
C VAL A 193 0.77 -15.40 24.87
N TRP A 194 1.90 -14.70 24.74
CA TRP A 194 2.98 -14.71 25.73
C TRP A 194 2.47 -14.24 27.11
N PRO A 195 2.83 -14.93 28.23
CA PRO A 195 2.21 -14.71 29.54
C PRO A 195 2.75 -13.51 30.34
N GLU A 196 3.62 -12.69 29.73
CA GLU A 196 4.30 -11.55 30.36
C GLU A 196 4.26 -10.31 29.46
N GLU A 197 4.18 -9.13 30.05
CA GLU A 197 4.35 -7.86 29.35
C GLU A 197 5.84 -7.47 29.30
N PHE A 198 6.29 -6.93 28.16
CA PHE A 198 7.67 -6.48 27.95
C PHE A 198 7.83 -4.97 28.18
N TRP A 199 8.38 -4.61 29.34
CA TRP A 199 8.65 -3.25 29.77
C TRP A 199 10.10 -2.87 29.43
N CYS A 200 10.30 -2.30 28.24
CA CYS A 200 11.59 -1.83 27.72
C CYS A 200 11.77 -0.31 27.92
N ASN A 201 13.01 0.13 28.12
CA ASN A 201 13.41 1.53 28.14
C ASN A 201 13.79 2.06 26.74
N GLY A 202 13.99 1.18 25.76
CA GLY A 202 14.34 1.52 24.37
C GLY A 202 15.85 1.57 24.10
N GLN A 203 16.67 1.07 25.02
CA GLN A 203 18.14 1.01 24.91
C GLN A 203 18.70 -0.40 25.19
N GLU A 204 17.83 -1.36 25.52
CA GLU A 204 18.19 -2.76 25.67
C GLU A 204 18.70 -3.35 24.35
N PRO A 205 19.74 -4.20 24.35
CA PRO A 205 20.30 -4.76 23.12
C PRO A 205 19.41 -5.86 22.50
N GLU A 206 18.57 -6.50 23.30
CA GLU A 206 17.62 -7.54 22.89
C GLU A 206 16.38 -7.50 23.81
N LEU A 207 15.22 -7.86 23.28
CA LEU A 207 13.92 -7.91 23.97
C LEU A 207 13.96 -8.79 25.22
N ARG A 208 14.83 -9.82 25.25
CA ARG A 208 14.98 -10.72 26.41
C ARG A 208 15.48 -10.01 27.68
N TYR A 209 16.17 -8.88 27.52
CA TYR A 209 16.74 -8.08 28.62
C TYR A 209 15.78 -7.03 29.17
N CYS A 210 14.68 -6.73 28.47
CA CYS A 210 13.64 -5.84 29.00
C CYS A 210 13.02 -6.44 30.27
N HIS A 211 12.50 -5.58 31.15
CA HIS A 211 11.83 -6.03 32.36
C HIS A 211 10.52 -6.74 32.00
N LYS A 212 10.27 -7.90 32.64
CA LYS A 212 9.10 -8.73 32.35
C LYS A 212 8.15 -8.75 33.53
N LYS A 213 6.85 -8.64 33.25
CA LYS A 213 5.81 -8.56 34.28
C LYS A 213 4.67 -9.50 33.93
N SER A 214 4.36 -10.45 34.81
CA SER A 214 3.27 -11.40 34.60
C SER A 214 1.91 -10.69 34.59
N CYS A 215 1.05 -11.04 33.64
CA CYS A 215 -0.25 -10.38 33.45
C CYS A 215 -1.22 -10.62 34.64
N PRO A 216 -1.97 -9.60 35.10
CA PRO A 216 -2.95 -9.76 36.18
C PRO A 216 -3.99 -10.84 35.86
N GLY A 217 -4.15 -11.83 36.74
CA GLY A 217 -5.05 -12.97 36.52
C GLY A 217 -4.51 -14.09 35.61
N GLY A 218 -3.26 -13.99 35.13
CA GLY A 218 -2.59 -15.06 34.38
C GLY A 218 -2.99 -15.19 32.91
N VAL A 219 -3.78 -14.24 32.39
CA VAL A 219 -4.15 -14.15 30.96
C VAL A 219 -3.96 -12.70 30.51
N CYS A 220 -3.05 -12.49 29.56
CA CYS A 220 -2.87 -11.18 28.93
C CYS A 220 -4.01 -10.91 27.93
N HIS A 221 -4.27 -9.64 27.60
CA HIS A 221 -5.36 -9.29 26.69
C HIS A 221 -5.17 -9.92 25.29
N HIS A 222 -6.30 -10.25 24.66
CA HIS A 222 -6.37 -11.20 23.54
C HIS A 222 -5.90 -10.66 22.18
N GLY A 223 -5.30 -9.46 22.13
CA GLY A 223 -4.74 -8.88 20.93
C GLY A 223 -3.28 -9.27 20.73
N ALA A 224 -2.88 -9.48 19.48
CA ALA A 224 -1.47 -9.55 19.10
C ALA A 224 -0.95 -8.19 18.61
N VAL A 225 0.36 -7.97 18.74
CA VAL A 225 1.03 -6.77 18.25
C VAL A 225 1.69 -6.99 16.89
N GLN A 226 1.55 -6.02 16.00
CA GLN A 226 2.34 -5.88 14.77
C GLN A 226 3.22 -4.64 14.84
N VAL A 227 4.50 -4.76 14.42
CA VAL A 227 5.51 -3.68 14.46
C VAL A 227 5.93 -3.29 13.05
N PHE A 228 6.23 -1.99 12.88
CA PHE A 228 6.67 -1.36 11.65
C PHE A 228 8.03 -0.69 11.90
N CYS A 229 9.09 -1.19 11.25
CA CYS A 229 10.46 -0.68 11.41
C CYS A 229 10.94 0.06 10.14
N SER A 230 12.00 0.87 10.23
CA SER A 230 12.48 1.74 9.14
C SER A 230 13.43 1.04 8.15
N VAL A 231 13.19 1.22 6.84
CA VAL A 231 14.06 0.76 5.74
C VAL A 231 15.42 1.48 5.73
N TYR A 232 15.45 2.68 6.31
CA TYR A 232 16.63 3.57 6.40
C TYR A 232 17.17 3.57 7.83
N THR A 233 18.49 3.64 7.97
CA THR A 233 19.15 3.54 9.29
C THR A 233 19.83 4.84 9.73
N GLU A 234 20.61 5.48 8.86
CA GLU A 234 21.47 6.64 9.19
C GLU A 234 21.63 7.61 8.01
N VAL A 235 21.96 8.87 8.30
CA VAL A 235 22.39 9.90 7.32
C VAL A 235 23.76 10.43 7.78
N ARG A 236 24.63 10.83 6.84
CA ARG A 236 25.92 11.48 7.14
C ARG A 236 26.28 12.55 6.11
N LEU A 237 27.22 13.43 6.47
CA LEU A 237 27.86 14.36 5.56
C LEU A 237 29.28 13.90 5.22
N MET A 238 29.54 13.62 3.94
CA MET A 238 30.87 13.33 3.41
C MET A 238 31.59 14.62 3.06
N LYS A 239 32.86 14.71 3.46
CA LYS A 239 33.55 15.98 3.68
C LYS A 239 34.66 16.23 2.65
N ASN A 240 34.74 17.48 2.21
CA ASN A 240 35.93 18.05 1.57
C ASN A 240 36.25 19.46 2.16
N GLY A 241 35.81 19.71 3.39
CA GLY A 241 35.92 20.97 4.12
C GLY A 241 36.36 20.77 5.57
N THR A 242 36.43 21.87 6.33
CA THR A 242 36.92 21.87 7.73
C THR A 242 35.85 21.59 8.79
N SER A 243 34.58 21.82 8.47
CA SER A 243 33.46 21.62 9.40
C SER A 243 33.03 20.15 9.47
N GLN A 244 32.34 19.79 10.55
CA GLN A 244 31.59 18.51 10.61
C GLN A 244 30.16 18.64 10.10
N CYS A 245 29.70 19.87 9.84
CA CYS A 245 28.33 20.24 9.50
C CYS A 245 28.21 20.83 8.08
N GLU A 246 29.11 20.43 7.18
CA GLU A 246 29.10 20.74 5.75
C GLU A 246 29.48 19.48 4.96
N GLY A 247 28.89 19.29 3.78
CA GLY A 247 29.29 18.21 2.88
C GLY A 247 28.19 17.66 1.97
N GLN A 248 28.57 16.61 1.24
CA GLN A 248 27.68 15.78 0.42
C GLN A 248 26.81 14.90 1.33
N VAL A 249 25.51 14.82 1.05
CA VAL A 249 24.54 14.05 1.83
C VAL A 249 24.56 12.59 1.36
N GLU A 250 24.92 11.67 2.25
CA GLU A 250 24.75 10.23 2.05
C GLU A 250 23.77 9.65 3.07
N MET A 251 23.03 8.63 2.66
CA MET A 251 22.14 7.85 3.52
C MET A 251 22.54 6.38 3.50
N ASN A 252 22.35 5.69 4.63
CA ASN A 252 22.59 4.27 4.79
C ASN A 252 21.29 3.50 4.47
N ILE A 253 21.32 2.75 3.38
CA ILE A 253 20.16 2.13 2.74
C ILE A 253 20.49 0.66 2.49
N PHE A 254 19.72 -0.26 3.09
CA PHE A 254 20.02 -1.70 3.11
C PHE A 254 21.48 -2.02 3.54
N GLY A 255 22.01 -1.28 4.53
CA GLY A 255 23.38 -1.45 5.04
C GLY A 255 24.49 -0.87 4.15
N SER A 256 24.13 -0.22 3.03
CA SER A 256 25.07 0.43 2.11
C SER A 256 24.90 1.95 2.13
N TRP A 257 26.01 2.67 2.25
CA TRP A 257 26.00 4.13 2.09
C TRP A 257 25.84 4.49 0.60
N LYS A 258 24.92 5.42 0.31
CA LYS A 258 24.67 5.96 -1.03
C LYS A 258 24.49 7.48 -0.97
N PRO A 259 25.11 8.28 -1.85
CA PRO A 259 24.85 9.71 -1.97
C PRO A 259 23.46 9.95 -2.57
N LEU A 260 22.77 10.99 -2.12
CA LEU A 260 21.46 11.36 -2.66
C LEU A 260 21.61 12.23 -3.91
N CYS A 261 20.62 12.22 -4.81
CA CYS A 261 20.61 13.07 -6.00
C CYS A 261 20.34 14.55 -5.66
N ALA A 262 21.04 15.48 -6.32
CA ALA A 262 20.84 16.93 -6.13
C ALA A 262 19.62 17.50 -6.88
N THR A 263 19.10 16.79 -7.90
CA THR A 263 17.92 17.24 -8.64
C THR A 263 16.73 17.31 -7.69
N HIS A 264 16.06 18.46 -7.59
CA HIS A 264 14.97 18.75 -6.64
C HIS A 264 15.40 18.72 -5.14
N TRP A 265 16.69 18.79 -4.82
CA TRP A 265 17.16 18.90 -3.43
C TRP A 265 16.85 20.29 -2.83
N SER A 266 15.83 20.36 -1.98
CA SER A 266 15.30 21.62 -1.44
C SER A 266 16.02 22.09 -0.16
N MET A 267 15.88 23.38 0.16
CA MET A 267 16.31 23.94 1.45
C MET A 267 15.56 23.33 2.65
N ALA A 268 14.34 22.83 2.45
CA ALA A 268 13.58 22.14 3.49
C ALA A 268 14.19 20.76 3.80
N ASN A 269 14.52 19.98 2.77
CA ASN A 269 15.22 18.70 2.92
C ASN A 269 16.58 18.89 3.61
N ALA A 270 17.32 19.91 3.20
CA ALA A 270 18.59 20.29 3.80
C ALA A 270 18.44 20.68 5.28
N ASN A 271 17.39 21.41 5.65
CA ASN A 271 17.15 21.80 7.04
C ASN A 271 16.87 20.58 7.94
N VAL A 272 16.09 19.60 7.45
CA VAL A 272 15.88 18.33 8.15
C VAL A 272 17.19 17.60 8.39
N VAL A 273 18.09 17.51 7.38
CA VAL A 273 19.42 16.90 7.55
C VAL A 273 20.26 17.66 8.59
N CYS A 274 20.27 18.99 8.58
CA CYS A 274 21.00 19.78 9.57
C CYS A 274 20.48 19.56 10.99
N GLN A 275 19.16 19.50 11.19
CA GLN A 275 18.55 19.26 12.50
C GLN A 275 18.79 17.81 12.97
N GLN A 276 18.59 16.82 12.08
CA GLN A 276 18.83 15.39 12.34
C GLN A 276 20.27 15.11 12.81
N LEU A 277 21.26 15.85 12.30
CA LEU A 277 22.66 15.70 12.64
C LEU A 277 23.13 16.57 13.83
N GLY A 278 22.22 17.33 14.47
CA GLY A 278 22.58 18.27 15.55
C GLY A 278 23.40 19.47 15.07
N CYS A 279 23.41 19.74 13.76
CA CYS A 279 24.18 20.78 13.09
C CYS A 279 23.45 22.12 12.96
N GLY A 280 22.33 22.30 13.66
CA GLY A 280 21.51 23.51 13.64
C GLY A 280 20.59 23.58 12.43
N VAL A 281 20.58 24.73 11.73
CA VAL A 281 19.71 24.97 10.57
C VAL A 281 20.52 24.96 9.26
N ALA A 282 19.86 24.69 8.13
CA ALA A 282 20.48 24.81 6.81
C ALA A 282 20.71 26.28 6.43
N ILE A 283 21.92 26.62 6.02
CA ILE A 283 22.29 27.93 5.46
C ILE A 283 22.17 27.93 3.94
N SER A 284 22.61 26.84 3.27
CA SER A 284 22.53 26.73 1.81
C SER A 284 22.61 25.30 1.30
N THR A 285 22.07 25.06 0.11
CA THR A 285 22.28 23.86 -0.72
C THR A 285 23.19 24.18 -1.92
N PRO A 286 24.50 23.86 -1.87
CA PRO A 286 25.39 24.05 -3.00
C PRO A 286 24.98 23.17 -4.20
N LYS A 287 25.10 23.72 -5.42
CA LYS A 287 24.79 23.03 -6.68
C LYS A 287 26.01 22.44 -7.40
N GLU A 288 27.22 22.75 -6.93
CA GLU A 288 28.47 22.25 -7.50
C GLU A 288 29.06 21.16 -6.59
N ALA A 289 29.69 20.15 -7.21
CA ALA A 289 29.98 18.88 -6.55
C ALA A 289 31.16 18.95 -5.57
N TYR A 290 30.88 18.84 -4.27
CA TYR A 290 31.88 18.54 -3.25
C TYR A 290 32.29 17.06 -3.35
N PHE A 291 33.13 16.77 -4.34
CA PHE A 291 33.47 15.39 -4.70
C PHE A 291 34.22 14.68 -3.56
N VAL A 292 33.68 13.53 -3.14
CA VAL A 292 34.40 12.48 -2.42
C VAL A 292 34.23 11.20 -3.23
N GLU A 293 35.36 10.59 -3.60
CA GLU A 293 35.41 9.47 -4.54
C GLU A 293 35.01 8.16 -3.82
N GLY A 294 33.71 7.83 -3.82
CA GLY A 294 33.15 6.91 -2.80
C GLY A 294 32.03 5.93 -3.17
N SER A 295 31.32 6.05 -4.31
CA SER A 295 30.39 5.00 -4.78
C SER A 295 29.91 5.21 -6.24
N ASP A 296 29.62 4.11 -6.95
CA ASP A 296 29.18 4.12 -8.36
C ASP A 296 27.67 4.37 -8.57
N GLN A 297 26.85 4.32 -7.51
CA GLN A 297 25.39 4.33 -7.58
C GLN A 297 24.79 5.36 -6.61
N ILE A 298 24.31 6.47 -7.18
CA ILE A 298 23.54 7.52 -6.49
C ILE A 298 22.14 6.94 -6.13
N TRP A 299 21.57 7.38 -5.01
CA TRP A 299 20.17 7.11 -4.68
C TRP A 299 19.27 8.18 -5.30
N GLU A 300 18.29 7.74 -6.09
CA GLU A 300 17.57 8.60 -7.02
C GLU A 300 16.22 9.11 -6.49
N ASP A 301 15.70 8.49 -5.42
CA ASP A 301 14.48 8.92 -4.72
C ASP A 301 14.54 10.41 -4.31
N ARG A 302 13.46 11.12 -4.59
CA ARG A 302 13.25 12.53 -4.21
C ARG A 302 12.52 12.60 -2.88
N PHE A 303 13.09 13.34 -1.94
CA PHE A 303 12.46 13.69 -0.67
C PHE A 303 11.73 15.03 -0.80
N HIS A 304 10.54 15.12 -0.22
CA HIS A 304 9.72 16.33 -0.20
C HIS A 304 9.38 16.64 1.27
N CYS A 305 10.30 17.33 1.94
CA CYS A 305 10.17 17.75 3.34
C CYS A 305 9.47 19.11 3.47
N SER A 306 8.72 19.31 4.56
CA SER A 306 8.27 20.63 5.01
C SER A 306 9.39 21.45 5.66
N GLY A 307 10.44 20.78 6.16
CA GLY A 307 11.58 21.39 6.85
C GLY A 307 11.49 21.33 8.37
N ALA A 308 10.46 20.67 8.92
CA ALA A 308 10.20 20.52 10.35
C ALA A 308 10.26 19.05 10.82
N GLU A 309 10.54 18.11 9.92
CA GLU A 309 10.69 16.70 10.21
C GLU A 309 11.97 16.43 11.02
N SER A 310 11.90 15.49 11.98
CA SER A 310 13.06 15.12 12.80
C SER A 310 14.09 14.23 12.08
N PHE A 311 13.70 13.62 10.95
CA PHE A 311 14.56 12.74 10.14
C PHE A 311 14.15 12.85 8.66
N LEU A 312 15.13 12.76 7.75
CA LEU A 312 14.90 12.89 6.30
C LEU A 312 13.91 11.86 5.75
N TRP A 313 13.93 10.65 6.30
CA TRP A 313 13.02 9.55 5.94
C TRP A 313 11.60 9.68 6.53
N ASN A 314 11.31 10.70 7.33
CA ASN A 314 9.94 11.04 7.73
C ASN A 314 9.25 11.95 6.69
N CYS A 315 10.00 12.51 5.74
CA CYS A 315 9.45 13.29 4.64
C CYS A 315 8.76 12.38 3.62
N SER A 316 7.82 12.94 2.85
CA SER A 316 7.23 12.18 1.73
C SER A 316 8.27 11.93 0.63
N VAL A 317 8.21 10.75 0.00
CA VAL A 317 9.19 10.29 -0.99
C VAL A 317 8.51 10.01 -2.33
N THR A 318 9.13 10.46 -3.41
CA THR A 318 8.86 10.00 -4.78
C THR A 318 10.05 9.15 -5.23
N ALA A 319 9.80 7.94 -5.72
CA ALA A 319 10.76 7.03 -6.35
C ALA A 319 10.36 6.66 -7.78
N LEU A 320 9.06 6.77 -8.11
CA LEU A 320 8.47 6.27 -9.36
C LEU A 320 9.06 6.92 -10.61
N GLY A 321 10.00 6.23 -11.25
CA GLY A 321 10.50 6.50 -12.60
C GLY A 321 11.25 7.82 -12.76
N ILE A 322 11.93 8.25 -11.70
CA ILE A 322 12.79 9.43 -11.75
C ILE A 322 13.87 9.24 -12.83
N PRO A 323 14.15 10.26 -13.68
CA PRO A 323 15.23 10.17 -14.65
C PRO A 323 16.58 10.05 -13.92
N GLY A 324 17.37 9.05 -14.30
CA GLY A 324 18.59 8.64 -13.60
C GLY A 324 19.57 9.78 -13.35
N CYS A 325 20.12 9.81 -12.14
CA CYS A 325 20.89 10.93 -11.63
C CYS A 325 22.29 10.98 -12.27
N ALA A 326 22.61 12.07 -12.97
CA ALA A 326 23.89 12.24 -13.62
C ALA A 326 25.07 12.16 -12.62
N ARG A 327 26.12 11.43 -12.98
CA ARG A 327 27.33 11.29 -12.14
C ARG A 327 27.91 12.66 -11.79
N GLY A 328 28.03 12.93 -10.49
CA GLY A 328 28.48 14.21 -9.94
C GLY A 328 27.35 15.14 -9.45
N ASN A 329 26.09 14.90 -9.82
CA ASN A 329 24.95 15.71 -9.40
C ASN A 329 24.41 15.25 -8.03
N THR A 330 25.23 15.33 -6.97
CA THR A 330 24.93 14.79 -5.64
C THR A 330 24.55 15.86 -4.61
N ALA A 331 23.49 15.60 -3.85
CA ALA A 331 22.95 16.53 -2.86
C ALA A 331 24.02 16.95 -1.84
N SER A 332 24.07 18.24 -1.53
CA SER A 332 25.03 18.83 -0.60
C SER A 332 24.34 19.86 0.30
N VAL A 333 24.87 20.08 1.50
CA VAL A 333 24.34 21.06 2.46
C VAL A 333 25.48 21.72 3.26
N ILE A 334 25.28 23.00 3.58
CA ILE A 334 26.05 23.73 4.59
C ILE A 334 25.07 24.14 5.70
N CYS A 335 25.32 23.67 6.92
CA CYS A 335 24.53 24.01 8.11
C CYS A 335 25.23 25.10 8.95
N SER A 336 24.52 25.68 9.92
CA SER A 336 25.10 26.64 10.87
C SER A 336 26.19 26.05 11.78
N GLY A 337 26.17 24.73 11.97
CA GLY A 337 26.99 24.05 12.98
C GLY A 337 26.60 24.46 14.40
N ASN A 338 27.45 24.11 15.36
CA ASN A 338 27.24 24.40 16.79
C ASN A 338 27.52 25.88 17.17
N GLN A 339 27.33 26.81 16.22
CA GLN A 339 27.17 28.23 16.55
C GLN A 339 25.73 28.47 16.98
N THR A 340 25.48 28.34 18.29
CA THR A 340 24.24 28.82 18.90
C THR A 340 24.17 30.33 18.80
N GLN A 341 23.57 30.85 17.71
CA GLN A 341 23.05 32.21 17.69
C GLN A 341 21.84 32.30 18.63
N VAL A 342 22.15 32.42 19.93
CA VAL A 342 21.18 32.79 20.95
C VAL A 342 20.68 34.18 20.63
N LEU A 343 19.38 34.31 20.35
CA LEU A 343 18.70 35.62 20.30
C LEU A 343 18.96 36.32 21.65
N PRO A 344 19.57 37.52 21.67
CA PRO A 344 20.03 38.13 22.90
C PRO A 344 18.86 38.44 23.84
N GLN A 345 18.88 37.86 25.03
CA GLN A 345 18.00 38.27 26.12
C GLN A 345 18.48 39.63 26.65
N CYS A 346 17.57 40.59 26.74
CA CYS A 346 17.81 41.86 27.42
C CYS A 346 16.95 41.92 28.69
N ASN A 347 17.53 42.47 29.77
CA ASN A 347 16.87 42.72 31.04
C ASN A 347 17.15 44.19 31.42
N ASP A 348 16.21 44.86 32.07
CA ASP A 348 16.14 46.33 32.13
C ASP A 348 17.24 47.00 33.00
N SER A 349 17.78 48.15 32.54
CA SER A 349 17.76 49.45 33.27
C SER A 349 18.67 50.57 32.67
N VAL A 350 18.04 51.62 32.12
CA VAL A 350 18.31 53.09 32.24
C VAL A 350 19.74 53.51 32.70
N SER A 351 20.53 54.33 31.97
CA SER A 351 20.25 55.72 31.53
C SER A 351 21.28 56.28 30.50
N GLU A 352 21.04 57.49 30.00
CA GLU A 352 21.72 58.14 28.85
C GLU A 352 23.18 58.61 29.06
N ALA A 353 24.02 58.44 28.03
CA ALA A 353 25.20 59.28 27.72
C ALA A 353 25.61 59.12 26.23
N SER A 354 26.38 60.06 25.68
CA SER A 354 26.60 60.19 24.22
C SER A 354 27.75 59.35 23.62
N THR A 355 27.63 59.07 22.32
CA THR A 355 28.69 58.70 21.35
C THR A 355 29.53 57.44 21.59
N THR A 356 29.18 56.34 20.91
CA THR A 356 30.10 55.45 20.14
C THR A 356 29.25 54.50 19.25
N SER A 357 29.89 53.74 18.36
CA SER A 357 29.32 52.98 17.24
C SER A 357 28.50 51.73 17.55
N CYS A 358 27.62 51.41 16.60
CA CYS A 358 27.02 50.09 16.28
C CYS A 358 25.88 49.53 17.16
N SER A 359 24.71 49.49 16.51
CA SER A 359 23.67 48.44 16.54
C SER A 359 22.97 48.10 17.86
N GLY A 360 21.66 48.38 17.89
CA GLY A 360 20.68 47.38 18.30
C GLY A 360 19.57 47.87 19.23
N GLU A 361 18.36 48.04 18.68
CA GLU A 361 17.14 47.84 19.45
C GLU A 361 16.09 47.13 18.56
N GLY A 362 15.69 45.92 18.98
CA GLY A 362 14.48 45.25 18.50
C GLY A 362 13.30 45.62 19.41
N SER A 363 12.13 45.01 19.31
CA SER A 363 11.77 43.81 18.57
C SER A 363 10.24 43.78 18.37
N GLN A 364 9.78 43.39 17.19
CA GLN A 364 8.41 42.91 17.01
C GLN A 364 8.49 41.54 16.33
N GLY A 365 8.03 40.50 17.03
CA GLY A 365 8.41 39.12 16.75
C GLY A 365 8.02 38.63 15.35
N THR A 366 9.01 38.38 14.50
CA THR A 366 8.82 37.80 13.17
C THR A 366 8.39 36.34 13.26
N ARG A 367 7.07 36.12 13.32
CA ARG A 367 6.44 34.81 13.03
C ARG A 367 6.90 34.36 11.64
N SER A 368 7.48 33.16 11.54
CA SER A 368 8.01 32.65 10.26
C SER A 368 6.88 32.48 9.24
N ARG A 369 7.12 32.91 7.99
CA ARG A 369 6.18 32.73 6.89
C ARG A 369 6.38 31.37 6.25
N GLN A 370 5.27 30.71 5.90
CA GLN A 370 5.23 29.42 5.22
C GLN A 370 4.28 29.48 4.03
N LEU A 371 4.38 28.51 3.12
CA LEU A 371 3.57 28.38 1.92
C LEU A 371 3.09 26.93 1.82
N ARG A 372 1.83 26.71 1.44
CA ARG A 372 1.27 25.38 1.17
C ARG A 372 0.31 25.42 -0.02
N LEU A 373 0.04 24.25 -0.59
CA LEU A 373 -1.03 24.04 -1.57
C LEU A 373 -2.12 23.16 -0.95
N VAL A 374 -3.39 23.49 -1.21
CA VAL A 374 -4.55 22.79 -0.64
C VAL A 374 -5.54 22.38 -1.74
N GLY A 375 -6.22 21.24 -1.58
CA GLY A 375 -7.30 20.79 -2.47
C GLY A 375 -6.88 20.06 -3.75
N GLY A 376 -5.63 20.19 -4.22
CA GLY A 376 -5.20 19.58 -5.49
C GLY A 376 -5.02 18.04 -5.50
N GLY A 377 -5.05 17.38 -4.35
CA GLY A 377 -4.86 15.92 -4.25
C GLY A 377 -3.40 15.45 -4.33
N GLY A 378 -2.43 16.36 -4.22
CA GLY A 378 -1.00 16.09 -4.14
C GLY A 378 -0.24 17.33 -3.64
N PRO A 379 1.07 17.24 -3.36
CA PRO A 379 1.84 18.34 -2.77
C PRO A 379 2.14 19.49 -3.75
N CYS A 380 2.02 19.24 -5.07
CA CYS A 380 2.47 20.14 -6.13
C CYS A 380 1.33 20.70 -7.01
N ALA A 381 0.08 20.62 -6.54
CA ALA A 381 -1.04 21.39 -7.08
C ALA A 381 -2.04 21.74 -5.98
N GLY A 382 -2.77 22.85 -6.13
CA GLY A 382 -3.78 23.30 -5.17
C GLY A 382 -3.95 24.81 -5.11
N ARG A 383 -4.92 25.26 -4.30
CA ARG A 383 -5.09 26.65 -3.86
C ARG A 383 -3.85 27.11 -3.10
N VAL A 384 -3.36 28.30 -3.38
CA VAL A 384 -2.16 28.88 -2.77
C VAL A 384 -2.50 29.48 -1.40
N GLU A 385 -1.84 29.02 -0.34
CA GLU A 385 -2.03 29.54 1.01
C GLU A 385 -0.72 29.88 1.70
N ILE A 386 -0.70 31.05 2.37
CA ILE A 386 0.45 31.63 3.05
C ILE A 386 0.16 31.72 4.55
N LEU A 387 1.11 31.26 5.38
CA LEU A 387 1.10 31.53 6.81
C LEU A 387 1.65 32.94 7.04
N HIS A 388 0.79 33.90 7.37
CA HIS A 388 1.21 35.24 7.78
C HIS A 388 0.63 35.61 9.15
N GLN A 389 1.48 36.23 9.98
CA GLN A 389 1.16 36.58 11.37
C GLN A 389 0.59 35.42 12.22
N GLY A 390 0.80 34.16 11.85
CA GLY A 390 0.32 32.99 12.60
C GLY A 390 -1.06 32.47 12.18
N SER A 391 -1.71 33.10 11.20
CA SER A 391 -2.89 32.55 10.52
C SER A 391 -2.53 32.17 9.08
N TRP A 392 -3.11 31.08 8.60
CA TRP A 392 -3.13 30.81 7.16
C TRP A 392 -4.03 31.82 6.46
N GLY A 393 -4.02 31.80 5.13
CA GLY A 393 -4.77 32.73 4.30
C GLY A 393 -4.39 32.61 2.85
N THR A 394 -5.29 32.97 1.95
CA THR A 394 -5.21 32.68 0.51
C THR A 394 -4.52 33.80 -0.27
N VAL A 395 -4.46 33.66 -1.58
CA VAL A 395 -3.98 34.65 -2.55
C VAL A 395 -5.11 34.89 -3.55
N CYS A 396 -5.36 36.14 -3.97
CA CYS A 396 -6.37 36.43 -4.99
C CYS A 396 -5.89 36.07 -6.41
N ASP A 397 -6.83 35.78 -7.31
CA ASP A 397 -6.60 35.52 -8.73
C ASP A 397 -6.59 36.79 -9.62
N ASP A 398 -6.91 37.97 -9.08
CA ASP A 398 -6.74 39.25 -9.78
C ASP A 398 -5.25 39.45 -10.15
N ASN A 399 -5.01 39.58 -11.46
CA ASN A 399 -3.69 39.59 -12.13
C ASN A 399 -2.80 38.33 -11.95
N TRP A 400 -3.28 37.26 -11.31
CA TRP A 400 -2.51 36.02 -11.08
C TRP A 400 -2.09 35.30 -12.37
N ASP A 401 -0.78 35.16 -12.60
CA ASP A 401 -0.25 34.61 -13.85
C ASP A 401 0.77 33.45 -13.71
N LEU A 402 1.37 33.04 -14.83
CA LEU A 402 2.34 31.94 -14.87
C LEU A 402 3.71 32.29 -14.25
N ASP A 403 4.12 33.56 -14.21
CA ASP A 403 5.35 33.99 -13.54
C ASP A 403 5.15 34.01 -12.01
N ASP A 404 3.97 34.42 -11.51
CA ASP A 404 3.59 34.25 -10.10
C ASP A 404 3.55 32.77 -9.70
N ALA A 405 2.86 31.95 -10.50
CA ALA A 405 2.77 30.51 -10.31
C ALA A 405 4.15 29.83 -10.34
N HIS A 406 5.06 30.27 -11.22
CA HIS A 406 6.43 29.74 -11.29
C HIS A 406 7.23 30.08 -10.01
N VAL A 407 7.03 31.27 -9.41
CA VAL A 407 7.61 31.58 -8.09
C VAL A 407 7.10 30.62 -7.01
N VAL A 408 5.80 30.28 -7.00
CA VAL A 408 5.24 29.28 -6.06
C VAL A 408 5.80 27.88 -6.30
N CYS A 409 5.77 27.37 -7.53
CA CYS A 409 6.29 26.03 -7.85
C CYS A 409 7.77 25.88 -7.49
N ARG A 410 8.59 26.89 -7.81
CA ARG A 410 10.01 26.90 -7.44
C ARG A 410 10.24 27.05 -5.95
N GLN A 411 9.45 27.86 -5.23
CA GLN A 411 9.55 28.02 -3.77
C GLN A 411 9.26 26.68 -3.04
N LEU A 412 8.34 25.88 -3.57
CA LEU A 412 7.98 24.56 -3.03
C LEU A 412 8.88 23.41 -3.53
N GLY A 413 9.73 23.66 -4.54
CA GLY A 413 10.58 22.63 -5.16
C GLY A 413 9.85 21.70 -6.14
N CYS A 414 8.63 22.07 -6.54
CA CYS A 414 7.74 21.30 -7.43
C CYS A 414 8.03 21.45 -8.93
N GLY A 415 9.24 21.92 -9.26
CA GLY A 415 9.66 22.21 -10.64
C GLY A 415 9.04 23.49 -11.20
N GLU A 416 8.61 23.43 -12.46
CA GLU A 416 8.09 24.56 -13.24
C GLU A 416 6.58 24.75 -13.03
N ALA A 417 6.02 25.92 -13.35
CA ALA A 417 4.57 26.09 -13.42
C ALA A 417 4.02 25.59 -14.77
N LEU A 418 2.92 24.84 -14.73
CA LEU A 418 2.18 24.39 -15.90
C LEU A 418 0.87 25.15 -16.10
N ASN A 419 0.22 25.55 -15.00
CA ASN A 419 -1.02 26.32 -15.05
C ASN A 419 -1.18 27.19 -13.79
N ALA A 420 -1.61 28.44 -14.00
CA ALA A 420 -2.10 29.34 -12.96
C ALA A 420 -3.63 29.23 -12.94
N THR A 421 -4.19 28.56 -11.92
CA THR A 421 -5.63 28.28 -11.88
C THR A 421 -6.36 29.38 -11.12
N VAL A 422 -7.35 29.97 -11.77
CA VAL A 422 -8.20 31.04 -11.22
C VAL A 422 -9.52 30.48 -10.67
N SER A 423 -10.36 31.36 -10.14
CA SER A 423 -11.75 31.17 -9.74
C SER A 423 -11.98 30.01 -8.77
N ALA A 424 -11.11 29.92 -7.75
CA ALA A 424 -11.20 28.92 -6.68
C ALA A 424 -11.27 27.46 -7.19
N TYR A 425 -10.59 27.15 -8.29
CA TYR A 425 -10.56 25.83 -8.96
C TYR A 425 -10.28 24.63 -8.03
N PHE A 426 -9.55 24.84 -6.92
CA PHE A 426 -9.28 23.82 -5.90
C PHE A 426 -10.17 23.93 -4.65
N GLY A 427 -11.35 24.53 -4.81
CA GLY A 427 -12.26 24.94 -3.75
C GLY A 427 -11.88 26.30 -3.15
N ALA A 428 -12.89 26.97 -2.60
CA ALA A 428 -12.74 28.21 -1.83
C ALA A 428 -12.04 27.97 -0.48
N GLY A 429 -11.33 28.99 0.01
CA GLY A 429 -10.80 29.09 1.37
C GLY A 429 -11.83 29.64 2.37
N SER A 430 -11.38 29.75 3.63
CA SER A 430 -12.17 30.28 4.75
C SER A 430 -11.35 31.16 5.72
N ASP A 431 -10.07 31.32 5.45
CA ASP A 431 -9.09 32.11 6.21
C ASP A 431 -8.75 33.39 5.40
N PRO A 432 -8.23 34.48 6.00
CA PRO A 432 -8.08 35.79 5.32
C PRO A 432 -7.35 35.74 3.96
N ILE A 433 -7.76 36.55 2.98
CA ILE A 433 -6.98 36.71 1.74
C ILE A 433 -5.76 37.60 2.04
N TRP A 434 -4.55 37.11 1.79
CA TRP A 434 -3.32 37.79 2.22
C TRP A 434 -2.70 38.69 1.16
N LEU A 435 -2.78 38.35 -0.13
CA LEU A 435 -2.15 39.07 -1.24
C LEU A 435 -3.11 39.21 -2.41
N ASP A 436 -3.02 40.35 -3.10
CA ASP A 436 -3.87 40.80 -4.22
C ASP A 436 -3.02 41.66 -5.18
N ASP A 437 -3.39 41.70 -6.47
CA ASP A 437 -2.60 42.17 -7.62
C ASP A 437 -1.11 41.73 -7.56
N LEU A 438 -0.84 40.42 -7.59
CA LEU A 438 0.56 39.96 -7.68
C LEU A 438 1.16 40.28 -9.05
N GLN A 439 2.44 40.62 -9.05
CA GLN A 439 3.21 41.03 -10.24
C GLN A 439 4.66 40.52 -10.14
N CYS A 440 4.85 39.21 -9.94
CA CYS A 440 6.19 38.60 -9.94
C CYS A 440 6.91 38.79 -11.30
N THR A 441 8.24 38.66 -11.28
CA THR A 441 9.08 38.65 -12.51
C THR A 441 9.57 37.24 -12.87
N GLY A 442 8.89 36.23 -12.33
CA GLY A 442 9.27 34.82 -12.35
C GLY A 442 10.58 34.52 -11.61
N LYS A 443 11.21 35.47 -10.90
CA LYS A 443 12.61 35.36 -10.42
C LYS A 443 12.78 35.53 -8.91
N GLU A 444 11.69 35.82 -8.22
CA GLU A 444 11.64 36.02 -6.78
C GLU A 444 11.87 34.70 -6.04
N SER A 445 12.59 34.77 -4.90
CA SER A 445 12.89 33.58 -4.09
C SER A 445 11.69 33.11 -3.26
N TYR A 446 10.68 33.97 -3.08
CA TYR A 446 9.45 33.70 -2.34
C TYR A 446 8.32 34.56 -2.90
N ILE A 447 7.09 34.04 -2.94
CA ILE A 447 5.91 34.74 -3.49
C ILE A 447 5.67 36.10 -2.82
N TRP A 448 5.85 36.16 -1.49
CA TRP A 448 5.73 37.38 -0.69
C TRP A 448 6.89 38.38 -0.82
N LYS A 449 7.75 38.23 -1.84
CA LYS A 449 8.71 39.27 -2.27
C LYS A 449 8.28 39.98 -3.55
N CYS A 450 7.25 39.49 -4.25
CA CYS A 450 6.72 40.14 -5.43
C CYS A 450 5.95 41.42 -5.06
N PRO A 451 5.88 42.43 -5.95
CA PRO A 451 4.94 43.53 -5.83
C PRO A 451 3.50 43.02 -5.67
N SER A 452 2.70 43.71 -4.87
CA SER A 452 1.28 43.46 -4.59
C SER A 452 0.66 44.68 -3.91
N GLN A 453 -0.68 44.71 -3.76
CA GLN A 453 -1.37 45.74 -2.95
C GLN A 453 -0.96 45.71 -1.47
N GLY A 454 -0.36 44.62 -0.99
CA GLY A 454 0.15 44.45 0.36
C GLY A 454 -0.78 43.64 1.28
N TRP A 455 -0.25 43.25 2.44
CA TRP A 455 -0.85 42.23 3.30
C TRP A 455 -2.27 42.55 3.77
N GLY A 456 -3.23 41.72 3.35
CA GLY A 456 -4.65 41.86 3.72
C GLY A 456 -5.35 43.07 3.10
N GLN A 457 -4.73 43.73 2.11
CA GLN A 457 -5.39 44.75 1.29
C GLN A 457 -5.82 44.08 -0.01
N HIS A 458 -7.09 43.72 -0.10
CA HIS A 458 -7.67 43.06 -1.27
C HIS A 458 -9.09 43.57 -1.55
N ASN A 459 -9.55 43.40 -2.78
CA ASN A 459 -10.96 43.61 -3.15
C ASN A 459 -11.77 42.29 -3.19
N CYS A 460 -11.05 41.17 -3.32
CA CYS A 460 -11.56 39.84 -3.66
C CYS A 460 -12.36 39.10 -2.57
N ARG A 461 -12.99 37.99 -2.94
CA ARG A 461 -13.66 37.00 -2.08
C ARG A 461 -13.10 35.61 -2.34
N HIS A 462 -13.44 34.61 -1.53
CA HIS A 462 -12.92 33.24 -1.70
C HIS A 462 -13.37 32.47 -2.96
N LYS A 463 -14.22 33.08 -3.81
CA LYS A 463 -14.45 32.58 -5.19
C LYS A 463 -13.31 32.97 -6.15
N GLU A 464 -12.48 33.93 -5.76
CA GLU A 464 -11.31 34.48 -6.46
C GLU A 464 -10.01 33.97 -5.82
N ASP A 465 -10.04 32.83 -5.10
CA ASP A 465 -8.82 32.25 -4.53
C ASP A 465 -7.96 31.57 -5.61
N ALA A 466 -6.72 32.05 -5.76
CA ALA A 466 -5.74 31.55 -6.72
C ALA A 466 -5.20 30.15 -6.37
N GLY A 467 -4.84 29.41 -7.42
CA GLY A 467 -4.20 28.09 -7.33
C GLY A 467 -3.15 27.86 -8.42
N VAL A 468 -2.48 26.73 -8.34
CA VAL A 468 -1.40 26.36 -9.27
C VAL A 468 -1.38 24.85 -9.56
N ILE A 469 -0.87 24.51 -10.74
CA ILE A 469 -0.41 23.15 -11.10
C ILE A 469 1.05 23.24 -11.54
N CYS A 470 1.94 22.50 -10.86
CA CYS A 470 3.38 22.46 -11.16
C CYS A 470 3.79 21.20 -11.96
N SER A 471 4.99 21.19 -12.56
CA SER A 471 5.49 20.09 -13.40
C SER A 471 5.55 18.75 -12.68
N ASP A 472 5.90 18.79 -11.39
CA ASP A 472 6.06 17.62 -10.53
C ASP A 472 4.73 17.20 -9.87
N PHE A 473 3.59 17.75 -10.32
CA PHE A 473 2.27 17.27 -9.88
C PHE A 473 1.95 15.91 -10.48
N LEU A 474 1.91 14.90 -9.62
CA LEU A 474 1.49 13.54 -9.95
C LEU A 474 0.07 13.28 -9.42
N LYS A 475 -0.84 12.88 -10.32
CA LYS A 475 -2.20 12.42 -9.98
C LYS A 475 -2.48 11.09 -10.67
N LEU A 476 -3.25 10.22 -10.00
CA LEU A 476 -3.63 8.89 -10.48
C LEU A 476 -5.15 8.85 -10.71
N ARG A 477 -5.61 8.14 -11.75
CA ARG A 477 -7.03 7.83 -11.96
C ARG A 477 -7.23 6.47 -12.62
N MET A 478 -8.40 5.87 -12.41
CA MET A 478 -8.94 4.86 -13.33
C MET A 478 -9.85 5.55 -14.35
N VAL A 479 -9.72 5.19 -15.63
CA VAL A 479 -10.61 5.63 -16.71
C VAL A 479 -11.47 4.46 -17.15
N SER A 480 -12.78 4.63 -17.01
CA SER A 480 -13.81 3.63 -17.24
C SER A 480 -15.13 4.33 -17.60
N GLU A 481 -16.04 3.65 -18.31
CA GLU A 481 -17.33 4.24 -18.71
C GLU A 481 -18.39 4.12 -17.60
N ASP A 482 -18.30 3.09 -16.75
CA ASP A 482 -19.31 2.77 -15.73
C ASP A 482 -18.77 2.27 -14.38
N GLN A 483 -17.47 1.93 -14.27
CA GLN A 483 -16.88 1.33 -13.05
C GLN A 483 -15.83 2.27 -12.40
N GLU A 484 -16.08 2.74 -11.17
CA GLU A 484 -15.09 3.54 -10.42
C GLU A 484 -13.82 2.76 -10.09
N CYS A 485 -14.01 1.52 -9.62
CA CYS A 485 -12.96 0.68 -9.08
C CYS A 485 -12.45 -0.38 -10.07
N ALA A 486 -12.74 -0.20 -11.36
CA ALA A 486 -12.14 -1.00 -12.43
C ALA A 486 -12.00 -0.17 -13.71
N GLY A 487 -10.79 -0.04 -14.25
CA GLY A 487 -10.55 0.81 -15.42
C GLY A 487 -9.10 0.79 -15.88
N TRP A 488 -8.84 1.55 -16.95
CA TRP A 488 -7.48 1.82 -17.42
C TRP A 488 -6.77 2.76 -16.45
N LEU A 489 -5.60 2.37 -15.97
CA LEU A 489 -4.82 3.21 -15.07
C LEU A 489 -4.10 4.30 -15.86
N GLU A 490 -4.42 5.55 -15.54
CA GLU A 490 -3.78 6.72 -16.11
C GLU A 490 -3.13 7.57 -15.02
N VAL A 491 -1.98 8.15 -15.38
CA VAL A 491 -1.21 9.04 -14.53
C VAL A 491 -1.05 10.39 -15.21
N PHE A 492 -1.24 11.46 -14.44
CA PHE A 492 -0.97 12.83 -14.84
C PHE A 492 0.48 13.18 -14.52
N TYR A 493 1.19 13.70 -15.51
CA TYR A 493 2.57 14.18 -15.38
C TYR A 493 2.88 15.18 -16.47
N ASN A 494 3.68 16.20 -16.14
CA ASN A 494 4.14 17.23 -17.08
C ASN A 494 3.00 17.80 -17.95
N GLY A 495 1.84 18.07 -17.33
CA GLY A 495 0.68 18.67 -17.97
C GLY A 495 -0.27 17.71 -18.70
N THR A 496 0.02 16.41 -18.76
CA THR A 496 -0.75 15.46 -19.59
C THR A 496 -1.04 14.14 -18.89
N TRP A 497 -2.22 13.58 -19.18
CA TRP A 497 -2.57 12.20 -18.83
C TRP A 497 -1.93 11.23 -19.82
N GLY A 498 -1.32 10.16 -19.30
CA GLY A 498 -0.84 9.03 -20.08
C GLY A 498 -1.11 7.71 -19.36
N SER A 499 -1.23 6.64 -20.13
CA SER A 499 -1.48 5.30 -19.60
C SER A 499 -0.25 4.76 -18.84
N VAL A 500 -0.52 3.98 -17.81
CA VAL A 500 0.49 3.19 -17.10
C VAL A 500 0.58 1.79 -17.73
N CYS A 501 1.77 1.21 -17.79
CA CYS A 501 2.01 -0.13 -18.33
C CYS A 501 1.89 -1.22 -17.26
N HIS A 502 1.52 -2.44 -17.66
CA HIS A 502 1.19 -3.53 -16.73
C HIS A 502 2.35 -4.46 -16.37
N SER A 503 3.59 -4.16 -16.75
CA SER A 503 4.74 -5.01 -16.45
C SER A 503 5.46 -4.56 -15.17
N PRO A 504 5.98 -5.47 -14.33
CA PRO A 504 5.46 -6.81 -14.03
C PRO A 504 4.39 -6.72 -12.91
N MET A 505 3.37 -5.86 -13.06
CA MET A 505 2.52 -5.32 -11.97
C MET A 505 2.02 -6.40 -10.99
N ALA A 506 2.75 -6.57 -9.90
CA ALA A 506 2.48 -7.61 -8.92
C ALA A 506 1.24 -7.27 -8.08
N ALA A 507 0.67 -8.28 -7.41
CA ALA A 507 -0.48 -8.11 -6.52
C ALA A 507 -0.25 -7.05 -5.40
N MET A 508 1.01 -6.73 -5.06
CA MET A 508 1.35 -5.63 -4.16
C MET A 508 1.26 -4.26 -4.84
N THR A 509 1.80 -4.09 -6.06
CA THR A 509 1.59 -2.88 -6.86
C THR A 509 0.10 -2.60 -7.05
N LEU A 510 -0.69 -3.63 -7.36
CA LEU A 510 -2.16 -3.53 -7.48
C LEU A 510 -2.85 -3.19 -6.16
N SER A 511 -2.44 -3.79 -5.04
CA SER A 511 -2.93 -3.47 -3.69
C SER A 511 -2.71 -1.99 -3.33
N ILE A 512 -1.51 -1.47 -3.59
CA ILE A 512 -1.15 -0.08 -3.30
C ILE A 512 -1.91 0.90 -4.20
N ILE A 513 -2.09 0.58 -5.50
CA ILE A 513 -2.91 1.36 -6.44
C ILE A 513 -4.36 1.42 -5.97
N CYS A 514 -4.98 0.26 -5.68
CA CYS A 514 -6.36 0.19 -5.24
C CYS A 514 -6.58 0.93 -3.92
N ARG A 515 -5.65 0.80 -2.96
CA ARG A 515 -5.70 1.50 -1.67
C ARG A 515 -5.55 3.02 -1.85
N GLN A 516 -4.64 3.48 -2.70
CA GLN A 516 -4.43 4.90 -3.00
C GLN A 516 -5.64 5.52 -3.72
N LEU A 517 -6.37 4.74 -4.53
CA LEU A 517 -7.59 5.16 -5.21
C LEU A 517 -8.87 4.95 -4.36
N GLY A 518 -8.75 4.54 -3.08
CA GLY A 518 -9.89 4.33 -2.18
C GLY A 518 -10.67 3.02 -2.40
N CYS A 519 -10.32 2.24 -3.42
CA CYS A 519 -10.96 0.98 -3.82
C CYS A 519 -10.48 -0.26 -3.02
N GLY A 520 -9.92 -0.03 -1.83
CA GLY A 520 -9.47 -1.05 -0.87
C GLY A 520 -8.25 -1.87 -1.30
N ASP A 521 -7.94 -2.91 -0.52
CA ASP A 521 -6.55 -3.37 -0.33
C ASP A 521 -6.05 -4.42 -1.33
N SER A 522 -6.74 -4.66 -2.44
CA SER A 522 -6.31 -5.62 -3.47
C SER A 522 -6.98 -5.39 -4.81
N GLY A 523 -6.36 -5.89 -5.88
CA GLY A 523 -6.92 -5.88 -7.24
C GLY A 523 -6.22 -6.86 -8.18
N THR A 524 -6.75 -6.99 -9.39
CA THR A 524 -6.24 -7.86 -10.46
C THR A 524 -6.03 -7.06 -11.75
N LEU A 525 -5.08 -7.51 -12.59
CA LEU A 525 -4.99 -7.05 -13.97
C LEU A 525 -5.99 -7.80 -14.85
N ASN A 526 -6.58 -7.10 -15.83
CA ASN A 526 -7.40 -7.73 -16.86
C ASN A 526 -6.81 -7.54 -18.27
N SER A 527 -5.92 -8.46 -18.65
CA SER A 527 -5.26 -8.51 -19.96
C SER A 527 -6.16 -8.99 -21.12
N SER A 528 -7.45 -9.24 -20.88
CA SER A 528 -8.40 -9.73 -21.90
C SER A 528 -9.24 -8.62 -22.55
N ILE A 529 -8.98 -7.36 -22.21
CA ILE A 529 -9.76 -6.20 -22.68
C ILE A 529 -9.17 -5.65 -23.99
N VAL A 530 -10.05 -5.17 -24.87
CA VAL A 530 -9.69 -4.61 -26.18
C VAL A 530 -8.86 -3.33 -25.98
N PRO A 531 -7.65 -3.22 -26.58
CA PRO A 531 -6.83 -2.00 -26.53
C PRO A 531 -7.59 -0.77 -27.05
N ARG A 532 -7.50 0.35 -26.33
CA ARG A 532 -8.17 1.60 -26.72
C ARG A 532 -7.55 2.20 -27.97
N GLU A 533 -8.32 2.36 -29.04
CA GLU A 533 -7.85 3.03 -30.26
C GLU A 533 -7.51 4.51 -30.00
N GLY A 534 -6.45 5.00 -30.65
CA GLY A 534 -5.94 6.37 -30.54
C GLY A 534 -4.50 6.47 -30.02
N SER A 535 -3.79 7.51 -30.44
CA SER A 535 -2.37 7.76 -30.10
C SER A 535 -2.19 8.37 -28.70
N ARG A 536 -2.51 7.60 -27.65
CA ARG A 536 -2.26 7.99 -26.24
C ARG A 536 -0.77 7.83 -25.88
N LEU A 537 -0.31 8.65 -24.93
CA LEU A 537 1.00 8.49 -24.26
C LEU A 537 0.97 7.28 -23.32
N ARG A 538 2.10 6.57 -23.20
CA ARG A 538 2.33 5.50 -22.21
C ARG A 538 3.53 5.88 -21.37
N TRP A 539 3.28 6.42 -20.18
CA TRP A 539 4.26 7.20 -19.42
C TRP A 539 5.34 6.35 -18.75
N VAL A 540 4.95 5.24 -18.10
CA VAL A 540 5.81 4.51 -17.16
C VAL A 540 5.50 3.00 -17.18
N ASP A 541 6.55 2.19 -17.02
CA ASP A 541 6.52 0.72 -17.02
C ASP A 541 7.48 0.16 -15.94
N GLN A 542 7.47 -1.16 -15.74
CA GLN A 542 8.26 -1.88 -14.74
C GLN A 542 8.01 -1.43 -13.29
N ILE A 543 6.74 -1.20 -12.91
CA ILE A 543 6.40 -0.71 -11.55
C ILE A 543 6.38 -1.84 -10.51
N GLU A 544 7.42 -1.86 -9.67
CA GLU A 544 7.64 -2.86 -8.62
C GLU A 544 7.47 -2.26 -7.22
N CYS A 545 6.24 -2.18 -6.72
CA CYS A 545 5.99 -1.72 -5.35
C CYS A 545 6.44 -2.74 -4.30
N ARG A 546 7.23 -2.27 -3.33
CA ARG A 546 7.57 -3.01 -2.12
C ARG A 546 6.42 -2.88 -1.12
N LYS A 547 6.38 -3.80 -0.16
CA LYS A 547 5.28 -3.92 0.80
C LYS A 547 5.33 -2.86 1.92
N THR A 548 6.46 -2.14 2.00
CA THR A 548 6.67 -0.92 2.80
C THR A 548 6.12 0.34 2.14
N ASP A 549 5.86 0.31 0.83
CA ASP A 549 5.53 1.50 0.06
C ASP A 549 4.06 1.87 0.33
N SER A 550 3.84 3.08 0.80
CA SER A 550 2.51 3.54 1.25
C SER A 550 1.63 4.01 0.08
N SER A 551 2.26 4.46 -1.01
CA SER A 551 1.63 4.98 -2.24
C SER A 551 2.44 4.56 -3.47
N LEU A 552 1.79 4.57 -4.64
CA LEU A 552 2.40 4.24 -5.94
C LEU A 552 3.65 5.08 -6.21
N TRP A 553 3.67 6.33 -5.74
CA TRP A 553 4.78 7.26 -5.93
C TRP A 553 6.09 6.78 -5.28
N GLN A 554 6.03 5.91 -4.26
CA GLN A 554 7.19 5.38 -3.54
C GLN A 554 7.75 4.09 -4.16
N CYS A 555 7.11 3.57 -5.20
CA CYS A 555 7.51 2.34 -5.87
C CYS A 555 8.57 2.62 -6.94
N PRO A 556 9.67 1.85 -7.01
CA PRO A 556 10.56 1.84 -8.16
C PRO A 556 9.84 1.56 -9.50
N SER A 557 10.33 2.19 -10.57
CA SER A 557 9.93 1.90 -11.95
C SER A 557 10.96 2.41 -12.97
N ASP A 558 10.77 2.11 -14.25
CA ASP A 558 11.62 2.68 -15.32
C ASP A 558 11.43 4.21 -15.47
N PRO A 559 12.45 4.94 -15.97
CA PRO A 559 12.36 6.36 -16.27
C PRO A 559 11.27 6.70 -17.29
N TRP A 560 10.49 7.77 -17.05
CA TRP A 560 9.29 8.07 -17.81
C TRP A 560 9.61 8.48 -19.27
N ARG A 561 8.79 8.01 -20.21
CA ARG A 561 8.93 8.25 -21.66
C ARG A 561 7.55 8.40 -22.28
N HIS A 562 7.45 9.00 -23.46
CA HIS A 562 6.17 9.10 -24.19
C HIS A 562 5.59 7.72 -24.61
N ASN A 563 6.45 6.71 -24.74
CA ASN A 563 6.12 5.34 -25.15
C ASN A 563 7.01 4.35 -24.37
N SER A 564 6.67 4.08 -23.11
CA SER A 564 7.40 3.11 -22.28
C SER A 564 7.08 1.66 -22.64
N CYS A 565 5.82 1.35 -23.01
CA CYS A 565 5.38 0.05 -23.54
C CYS A 565 4.49 0.20 -24.80
N SER A 566 4.01 -0.91 -25.36
CA SER A 566 3.03 -0.91 -26.46
C SER A 566 1.59 -0.65 -25.96
N SER A 567 0.68 -0.28 -26.88
CA SER A 567 -0.73 -0.06 -26.55
C SER A 567 -1.50 -1.31 -26.11
N ARG A 568 -0.91 -2.50 -26.20
CA ARG A 568 -1.47 -3.76 -25.67
C ARG A 568 -1.09 -4.03 -24.22
N GLU A 569 -0.09 -3.30 -23.71
CA GLU A 569 0.48 -3.48 -22.37
C GLU A 569 -0.02 -2.40 -21.39
N GLU A 570 -0.99 -1.57 -21.78
CA GLU A 570 -1.67 -0.60 -20.91
C GLU A 570 -2.42 -1.35 -19.78
N ALA A 571 -2.23 -0.90 -18.54
CA ALA A 571 -2.78 -1.55 -17.36
C ALA A 571 -4.27 -1.27 -17.19
N TYR A 572 -5.12 -2.26 -17.46
CA TYR A 572 -6.48 -2.31 -16.93
C TYR A 572 -6.47 -3.05 -15.59
N ILE A 573 -6.94 -2.38 -14.54
CA ILE A 573 -6.98 -2.89 -13.17
C ILE A 573 -8.45 -3.03 -12.71
N SER A 574 -8.74 -4.06 -11.92
CA SER A 574 -10.00 -4.24 -11.20
C SER A 574 -9.74 -4.45 -9.71
N CYS A 575 -10.20 -3.53 -8.87
CA CYS A 575 -10.02 -3.57 -7.42
C CYS A 575 -11.14 -4.34 -6.72
N ALA A 576 -10.83 -4.93 -5.55
CA ALA A 576 -11.69 -5.89 -4.85
C ALA A 576 -12.29 -5.38 -3.52
N GLY A 577 -12.05 -4.12 -3.14
CA GLY A 577 -12.51 -3.53 -1.88
C GLY A 577 -13.78 -2.67 -1.99
N VAL A 578 -14.58 -2.69 -0.91
CA VAL A 578 -15.70 -1.78 -0.57
C VAL A 578 -16.60 -1.34 -1.74
N ARG A 579 -17.72 -2.05 -1.90
CA ARG A 579 -18.79 -1.67 -2.85
C ARG A 579 -19.41 -0.32 -2.49
N PRO A 580 -19.58 0.62 -3.44
CA PRO A 580 -20.44 1.80 -3.28
C PRO A 580 -21.87 1.40 -2.91
N LYS A 581 -22.51 2.20 -2.06
CA LYS A 581 -23.75 1.83 -1.35
C LYS A 581 -25.04 2.03 -2.17
N SER A 582 -24.98 1.98 -3.50
CA SER A 582 -26.03 2.47 -4.41
C SER A 582 -26.33 1.67 -5.69
N CYS A 583 -25.56 0.63 -6.07
CA CYS A 583 -25.95 -0.29 -7.17
C CYS A 583 -25.83 -1.78 -6.74
N PRO A 584 -26.77 -2.66 -7.13
CA PRO A 584 -26.73 -4.09 -6.82
C PRO A 584 -25.82 -4.85 -7.79
N THR A 585 -25.14 -5.90 -7.30
CA THR A 585 -24.07 -6.60 -8.02
C THR A 585 -24.54 -7.61 -9.09
N ALA A 586 -25.42 -7.20 -10.01
CA ALA A 586 -25.95 -8.05 -11.09
C ALA A 586 -26.43 -7.27 -12.34
N GLY A 587 -25.79 -6.14 -12.67
CA GLY A 587 -26.08 -5.39 -13.90
C GLY A 587 -25.32 -4.05 -13.96
N PRO A 588 -25.34 -3.33 -15.10
CA PRO A 588 -24.93 -1.93 -15.14
C PRO A 588 -25.88 -1.08 -14.28
N CYS A 589 -25.37 -0.07 -13.58
CA CYS A 589 -26.20 0.86 -12.82
C CYS A 589 -27.24 1.51 -13.74
N THR A 590 -28.51 1.31 -13.46
CA THR A 590 -29.61 1.92 -14.22
C THR A 590 -29.63 3.43 -14.02
N GLY A 591 -30.26 4.19 -14.94
CA GLY A 591 -30.37 5.64 -14.81
C GLY A 591 -30.98 6.10 -13.47
N LYS A 592 -31.85 5.26 -12.88
CA LYS A 592 -32.46 5.45 -11.55
C LYS A 592 -31.46 5.36 -10.39
N GLU A 593 -30.40 4.56 -10.51
CA GLU A 593 -29.42 4.34 -9.44
C GLU A 593 -28.29 5.39 -9.43
N LYS A 594 -28.17 6.16 -10.53
CA LYS A 594 -27.31 7.36 -10.65
C LYS A 594 -27.97 8.65 -10.11
N LEU A 595 -29.14 8.55 -9.46
CA LEU A 595 -29.94 9.66 -8.95
C LEU A 595 -30.43 9.34 -7.53
N ARG A 596 -30.42 10.32 -6.61
CA ARG A 596 -30.95 10.14 -5.24
C ARG A 596 -31.45 11.45 -4.64
N LEU A 597 -32.23 11.34 -3.56
CA LEU A 597 -32.68 12.48 -2.75
C LEU A 597 -32.02 12.46 -1.37
N ARG A 598 -31.69 13.63 -0.81
CA ARG A 598 -31.10 13.82 0.53
C ARG A 598 -31.74 14.98 1.30
N GLY A 599 -31.66 14.94 2.63
CA GLY A 599 -32.16 16.02 3.50
C GLY A 599 -33.69 16.12 3.64
N GLY A 600 -34.45 15.34 2.87
CA GLY A 600 -35.92 15.29 2.95
C GLY A 600 -36.47 14.62 4.20
N ASP A 601 -37.73 14.93 4.50
CA ASP A 601 -38.55 14.34 5.55
C ASP A 601 -39.15 12.96 5.18
N ALA A 602 -39.14 12.62 3.89
CA ALA A 602 -39.65 11.38 3.33
C ALA A 602 -38.68 10.79 2.28
N VAL A 603 -38.83 9.49 1.98
CA VAL A 603 -37.99 8.78 0.98
C VAL A 603 -38.10 9.37 -0.43
N CYS A 604 -39.22 10.05 -0.72
CA CYS A 604 -39.52 10.72 -1.99
C CYS A 604 -39.51 12.26 -1.87
N SER A 605 -38.71 12.80 -0.96
CA SER A 605 -38.42 14.24 -0.85
C SER A 605 -36.92 14.46 -0.60
N GLY A 606 -36.41 15.63 -0.99
CA GLY A 606 -35.03 16.03 -0.70
C GLY A 606 -34.36 16.86 -1.79
N ARG A 607 -33.16 17.36 -1.48
CA ARG A 607 -32.19 17.87 -2.44
C ARG A 607 -31.85 16.79 -3.45
N VAL A 608 -31.76 17.14 -4.72
CA VAL A 608 -31.42 16.24 -5.82
C VAL A 608 -29.90 16.07 -5.86
N GLU A 609 -29.45 14.82 -5.83
CA GLU A 609 -28.04 14.46 -6.00
C GLU A 609 -27.89 13.47 -7.15
N VAL A 610 -26.90 13.72 -8.01
CA VAL A 610 -26.61 12.98 -9.23
C VAL A 610 -25.19 12.40 -9.18
N TRP A 611 -24.98 11.30 -9.92
CA TRP A 611 -23.74 10.54 -9.92
C TRP A 611 -22.98 10.68 -11.23
N HIS A 612 -21.83 11.35 -11.19
CA HIS A 612 -20.99 11.64 -12.36
C HIS A 612 -19.50 11.62 -11.98
N GLU A 613 -18.61 11.24 -12.92
CA GLU A 613 -17.15 11.07 -12.74
C GLU A 613 -16.70 10.49 -11.38
N GLY A 614 -17.39 9.46 -10.87
CA GLY A 614 -17.02 8.80 -9.60
C GLY A 614 -17.26 9.65 -8.35
N SER A 615 -18.24 10.57 -8.38
CA SER A 615 -18.69 11.26 -7.17
C SER A 615 -20.18 11.64 -7.22
N TRP A 616 -20.77 11.75 -6.03
CA TRP A 616 -22.09 12.37 -5.88
C TRP A 616 -21.91 13.88 -5.85
N GLY A 617 -22.62 14.56 -6.75
CA GLY A 617 -22.77 16.01 -6.75
C GLY A 617 -24.24 16.41 -6.75
N THR A 618 -24.48 17.72 -6.77
CA THR A 618 -25.82 18.31 -6.72
C THR A 618 -26.26 18.83 -8.09
N VAL A 619 -27.46 19.40 -8.17
CA VAL A 619 -28.03 20.03 -9.37
C VAL A 619 -28.37 21.46 -9.00
N CYS A 620 -28.07 22.44 -9.84
CA CYS A 620 -28.44 23.83 -9.58
C CYS A 620 -29.96 24.05 -9.74
N ASP A 621 -30.49 25.04 -9.02
CA ASP A 621 -31.89 25.44 -9.05
C ASP A 621 -32.23 26.48 -10.14
N ASP A 622 -31.26 26.91 -10.93
CA ASP A 622 -31.46 27.76 -12.10
C ASP A 622 -32.15 26.99 -13.24
N SER A 623 -33.16 27.65 -13.83
CA SER A 623 -34.26 27.06 -14.61
C SER A 623 -35.07 25.93 -13.94
N TRP A 624 -34.76 25.50 -12.71
CA TRP A 624 -35.38 24.34 -12.07
C TRP A 624 -36.88 24.55 -11.79
N SER A 625 -37.72 23.74 -12.43
CA SER A 625 -39.17 23.85 -12.37
C SER A 625 -39.85 22.51 -12.11
N LEU A 626 -41.20 22.52 -12.08
CA LEU A 626 -41.99 21.30 -11.96
C LEU A 626 -41.79 20.32 -13.12
N ALA A 627 -41.27 20.75 -14.28
CA ALA A 627 -40.96 19.84 -15.39
C ALA A 627 -39.76 18.94 -15.06
N GLU A 628 -38.70 19.49 -14.48
CA GLU A 628 -37.48 18.80 -14.08
C GLU A 628 -37.78 17.91 -12.85
N ALA A 629 -38.54 18.45 -11.89
CA ALA A 629 -39.00 17.70 -10.73
C ALA A 629 -39.87 16.50 -11.11
N GLU A 630 -40.76 16.63 -12.10
CA GLU A 630 -41.59 15.51 -12.59
C GLU A 630 -40.72 14.38 -13.17
N VAL A 631 -39.68 14.72 -13.95
CA VAL A 631 -38.73 13.74 -14.49
C VAL A 631 -37.96 13.04 -13.36
N VAL A 632 -37.47 13.78 -12.35
CA VAL A 632 -36.82 13.21 -11.16
C VAL A 632 -37.76 12.26 -10.40
N CYS A 633 -39.00 12.68 -10.17
CA CYS A 633 -40.00 11.88 -9.43
C CYS A 633 -40.39 10.60 -10.21
N GLN A 634 -40.57 10.68 -11.52
CA GLN A 634 -40.84 9.52 -12.39
C GLN A 634 -39.63 8.57 -12.49
N GLN A 635 -38.42 9.09 -12.71
CA GLN A 635 -37.17 8.32 -12.77
C GLN A 635 -36.91 7.57 -11.46
N LEU A 636 -37.19 8.19 -10.31
CA LEU A 636 -37.13 7.55 -9.00
C LEU A 636 -38.33 6.64 -8.69
N GLY A 637 -39.39 6.65 -9.50
CA GLY A 637 -40.63 5.87 -9.29
C GLY A 637 -41.45 6.33 -8.07
N CYS A 638 -41.31 7.59 -7.69
CA CYS A 638 -41.88 8.24 -6.51
C CYS A 638 -43.26 8.89 -6.77
N GLY A 639 -43.90 8.55 -7.89
CA GLY A 639 -45.12 9.21 -8.39
C GLY A 639 -44.81 10.49 -9.16
N SER A 640 -45.76 11.42 -9.22
CA SER A 640 -45.57 12.76 -9.80
C SER A 640 -44.88 13.72 -8.83
N ALA A 641 -44.38 14.84 -9.34
CA ALA A 641 -43.93 15.96 -8.53
C ALA A 641 -45.11 16.70 -7.90
N LEU A 642 -44.91 17.15 -6.65
CA LEU A 642 -45.77 18.12 -5.96
C LEU A 642 -45.11 19.49 -5.94
N ASP A 643 -43.79 19.54 -5.71
CA ASP A 643 -43.01 20.77 -5.67
C ASP A 643 -41.63 20.56 -6.31
N ALA A 644 -41.23 21.51 -7.14
CA ALA A 644 -39.83 21.81 -7.40
C ALA A 644 -39.37 22.84 -6.37
N LEU A 645 -38.32 22.52 -5.61
CA LEU A 645 -37.86 23.33 -4.49
C LEU A 645 -36.49 23.93 -4.81
N GLN A 646 -36.39 25.21 -4.51
CA GLN A 646 -35.25 26.07 -4.83
C GLN A 646 -34.51 26.47 -3.55
N LYS A 647 -33.32 27.06 -3.70
CA LYS A 647 -32.50 27.71 -2.67
C LYS A 647 -32.17 26.80 -1.50
N ALA A 648 -31.68 25.60 -1.83
CA ALA A 648 -31.20 24.62 -0.87
C ALA A 648 -32.22 24.30 0.24
N ALA A 649 -33.52 24.18 -0.12
CA ALA A 649 -34.62 24.00 0.84
C ALA A 649 -34.49 22.79 1.79
N PHE A 650 -33.69 21.77 1.42
CA PHE A 650 -33.37 20.61 2.25
C PHE A 650 -31.94 20.67 2.83
N GLY A 651 -31.41 21.89 2.97
CA GLY A 651 -30.03 22.20 3.31
C GLY A 651 -29.10 22.16 2.08
N PRO A 652 -27.96 22.90 2.12
CA PRO A 652 -26.93 22.81 1.12
C PRO A 652 -26.28 21.42 1.11
N GLY A 653 -25.83 21.01 -0.08
CA GLY A 653 -24.98 19.86 -0.33
C GLY A 653 -23.50 20.20 -0.17
N THR A 654 -22.67 19.30 -0.70
CA THR A 654 -21.20 19.39 -0.64
C THR A 654 -20.58 18.64 -1.81
N GLY A 655 -19.59 19.23 -2.46
CA GLY A 655 -18.83 18.62 -3.55
C GLY A 655 -19.00 19.41 -4.84
N ASN A 656 -19.25 18.70 -5.94
CA ASN A 656 -19.49 19.33 -7.23
C ASN A 656 -20.99 19.63 -7.39
N ILE A 657 -21.32 20.74 -8.06
CA ILE A 657 -22.61 20.93 -8.73
C ILE A 657 -22.41 20.34 -10.12
N TRP A 658 -23.16 19.28 -10.46
CA TRP A 658 -22.88 18.45 -11.63
C TRP A 658 -23.72 18.81 -12.85
N LEU A 659 -24.92 19.34 -12.66
CA LEU A 659 -25.84 19.77 -13.70
C LEU A 659 -26.34 21.18 -13.39
N ASP A 660 -26.46 21.99 -14.44
CA ASP A 660 -26.94 23.37 -14.40
C ASP A 660 -27.83 23.66 -15.61
N GLU A 661 -28.65 24.71 -15.50
CA GLU A 661 -29.56 25.23 -16.53
C GLU A 661 -30.47 24.14 -17.14
N VAL A 662 -30.88 23.18 -16.30
CA VAL A 662 -31.61 21.96 -16.68
C VAL A 662 -33.03 22.29 -17.15
N LYS A 663 -33.35 21.93 -18.40
CA LYS A 663 -34.59 22.23 -19.11
C LYS A 663 -35.19 20.97 -19.71
N CYS A 664 -36.08 20.35 -18.95
CA CYS A 664 -36.94 19.24 -19.32
C CYS A 664 -38.26 19.73 -19.93
N ARG A 665 -39.12 18.79 -20.33
CA ARG A 665 -40.52 19.04 -20.75
C ARG A 665 -41.54 18.30 -19.87
N GLY A 666 -41.08 17.64 -18.80
CA GLY A 666 -41.90 16.82 -17.91
C GLY A 666 -42.37 15.51 -18.55
N ARG A 667 -41.63 14.98 -19.54
CA ARG A 667 -41.98 13.75 -20.28
C ARG A 667 -40.78 12.86 -20.62
N GLU A 668 -39.59 13.32 -20.28
CA GLU A 668 -38.32 12.64 -20.41
C GLU A 668 -38.26 11.41 -19.48
N SER A 669 -37.60 10.34 -19.93
CA SER A 669 -37.45 9.11 -19.15
C SER A 669 -36.43 9.22 -18.02
N SER A 670 -35.51 10.18 -18.14
CA SER A 670 -34.39 10.39 -17.24
C SER A 670 -33.93 11.85 -17.32
N LEU A 671 -33.39 12.39 -16.22
CA LEU A 671 -32.85 13.76 -16.14
C LEU A 671 -31.73 14.01 -17.18
N TRP A 672 -31.03 12.95 -17.59
CA TRP A 672 -30.00 12.98 -18.64
C TRP A 672 -30.55 13.14 -20.06
N ASP A 673 -31.87 12.96 -20.27
CA ASP A 673 -32.52 13.15 -21.57
C ASP A 673 -32.96 14.62 -21.79
N CYS A 674 -32.90 15.45 -20.74
CA CYS A 674 -33.20 16.88 -20.78
C CYS A 674 -32.04 17.69 -21.35
N ALA A 675 -32.31 18.91 -21.82
CA ALA A 675 -31.24 19.85 -22.13
C ALA A 675 -30.64 20.39 -20.82
N ALA A 676 -29.33 20.47 -20.74
CA ALA A 676 -28.58 21.04 -19.61
C ALA A 676 -27.21 21.51 -20.13
N ASP A 677 -26.54 22.36 -19.36
CA ASP A 677 -25.18 22.81 -19.69
C ASP A 677 -24.14 21.70 -19.41
N PRO A 678 -22.90 21.82 -19.94
CA PRO A 678 -21.92 20.74 -19.89
C PRO A 678 -21.56 20.34 -18.45
N TRP A 679 -21.59 19.04 -18.15
CA TRP A 679 -21.39 18.49 -16.81
C TRP A 679 -20.24 19.14 -16.02
N GLY A 680 -20.56 19.65 -14.82
CA GLY A 680 -19.61 20.33 -13.94
C GLY A 680 -19.32 21.79 -14.28
N GLN A 681 -19.85 22.32 -15.39
CA GLN A 681 -19.89 23.77 -15.65
C GLN A 681 -21.17 24.34 -15.03
N ASN A 682 -21.00 25.35 -14.18
CA ASN A 682 -22.04 26.08 -13.46
C ASN A 682 -21.46 27.38 -12.91
N ASP A 683 -22.28 28.40 -12.63
CA ASP A 683 -21.89 29.57 -11.82
C ASP A 683 -22.60 29.65 -10.45
N CYS A 684 -23.39 28.61 -10.15
CA CYS A 684 -24.14 28.40 -8.92
C CYS A 684 -23.29 28.06 -7.67
N LYS A 685 -23.95 28.07 -6.50
CA LYS A 685 -23.42 27.62 -5.20
C LYS A 685 -24.35 26.58 -4.59
N HIS A 686 -23.92 25.89 -3.54
CA HIS A 686 -24.80 25.00 -2.78
C HIS A 686 -25.94 25.71 -2.03
N GLU A 687 -25.96 27.05 -1.98
CA GLU A 687 -27.13 27.84 -1.57
C GLU A 687 -28.25 27.83 -2.63
N GLU A 688 -27.90 27.50 -3.88
CA GLU A 688 -28.73 27.37 -5.08
C GLU A 688 -28.91 25.87 -5.45
N ASP A 689 -28.77 24.94 -4.49
CA ASP A 689 -29.01 23.51 -4.73
C ASP A 689 -30.51 23.20 -4.92
N ALA A 690 -30.84 22.51 -6.01
CA ALA A 690 -32.19 22.05 -6.34
C ALA A 690 -32.71 20.92 -5.44
N GLY A 691 -34.01 20.94 -5.18
CA GLY A 691 -34.75 19.89 -4.47
C GLY A 691 -36.08 19.55 -5.13
N VAL A 692 -36.66 18.44 -4.69
CA VAL A 692 -38.00 17.99 -5.11
C VAL A 692 -38.80 17.45 -3.94
N ARG A 693 -40.12 17.46 -4.09
CA ARG A 693 -41.05 16.71 -3.26
C ARG A 693 -42.06 16.01 -4.16
N CYS A 694 -42.08 14.68 -4.15
CA CYS A 694 -42.97 13.86 -4.97
C CYS A 694 -44.21 13.39 -4.20
N SER A 695 -45.20 12.82 -4.88
CA SER A 695 -46.42 12.31 -4.24
C SER A 695 -46.18 11.11 -3.31
N GLY A 696 -45.10 10.35 -3.53
CA GLY A 696 -44.79 9.13 -2.78
C GLY A 696 -45.64 7.94 -3.19
N GLU A 697 -46.47 8.07 -4.24
CA GLU A 697 -47.29 6.99 -4.77
C GLU A 697 -46.45 6.05 -5.64
N TRP A 698 -45.90 5.01 -5.02
CA TRP A 698 -45.21 3.92 -5.72
C TRP A 698 -46.16 3.27 -6.73
N LEU A 699 -45.86 3.41 -8.02
CA LEU A 699 -46.68 2.92 -9.15
C LEU A 699 -46.59 1.40 -9.36
N TRP A 700 -46.88 0.62 -8.31
CA TRP A 700 -47.16 -0.82 -8.38
C TRP A 700 -48.63 -1.11 -8.03
N TRP A 701 -49.22 -2.04 -8.74
CA TRP A 701 -50.64 -2.36 -8.65
C TRP A 701 -50.97 -3.11 -7.35
N SER A 702 -51.39 -2.36 -6.32
CA SER A 702 -52.17 -2.81 -5.15
C SER A 702 -51.77 -4.13 -4.47
N TRP A 703 -50.89 -4.08 -3.46
CA TRP A 703 -51.15 -4.83 -2.20
C TRP A 703 -50.31 -4.38 -0.99
N SER A 704 -50.78 -4.79 0.20
CA SER A 704 -50.16 -4.68 1.53
C SER A 704 -49.69 -3.28 1.98
N LYS A 705 -50.59 -2.53 2.63
CA LYS A 705 -50.19 -1.78 3.84
C LYS A 705 -49.84 -2.81 4.93
N SER A 706 -48.68 -2.67 5.57
CA SER A 706 -48.30 -3.47 6.74
C SER A 706 -48.82 -2.82 8.03
N PRO A 707 -49.67 -3.47 8.83
CA PRO A 707 -50.06 -2.98 10.15
C PRO A 707 -49.13 -3.53 11.25
N SER A 708 -48.65 -2.66 12.15
CA SER A 708 -47.86 -3.06 13.31
C SER A 708 -48.72 -3.41 14.52
N LEU A 709 -48.83 -4.71 14.80
CA LEU A 709 -48.94 -5.33 16.13
C LEU A 709 -49.95 -4.74 17.15
N VAL A 710 -51.17 -5.30 17.22
CA VAL A 710 -52.04 -5.27 18.43
C VAL A 710 -52.69 -6.67 18.61
N HIS A 711 -53.09 -7.00 19.84
CA HIS A 711 -53.54 -8.31 20.32
C HIS A 711 -54.76 -8.96 19.63
N ASP A 712 -54.74 -10.30 19.64
CA ASP A 712 -55.86 -11.27 19.72
C ASP A 712 -57.24 -10.95 19.12
N ILE A 713 -57.63 -11.73 18.10
CA ILE A 713 -58.70 -12.76 18.13
C ILE A 713 -58.87 -13.32 16.71
N PHE A 714 -58.63 -14.63 16.51
CA PHE A 714 -58.90 -15.27 15.22
C PHE A 714 -60.40 -15.58 15.06
N SER A 715 -61.01 -15.09 13.98
CA SER A 715 -62.41 -15.38 13.65
C SER A 715 -62.57 -16.78 13.06
N LEU A 716 -63.61 -17.50 13.51
CA LEU A 716 -63.96 -18.86 13.06
C LEU A 716 -64.14 -19.00 11.54
N SER A 717 -64.35 -17.89 10.81
CA SER A 717 -64.48 -17.87 9.35
C SER A 717 -63.21 -18.34 8.63
N GLU A 718 -62.02 -17.94 9.07
CA GLU A 718 -60.78 -18.22 8.32
C GLU A 718 -60.36 -19.69 8.43
N MET A 719 -60.47 -20.26 9.63
CA MET A 719 -60.25 -21.70 9.84
C MET A 719 -61.16 -22.56 8.95
N PHE A 720 -62.40 -22.14 8.74
CA PHE A 720 -63.33 -22.84 7.85
C PHE A 720 -62.87 -22.76 6.38
N CYS A 721 -62.37 -21.61 5.92
CA CYS A 721 -61.81 -21.45 4.58
C CYS A 721 -60.55 -22.31 4.37
N PHE A 722 -59.62 -22.36 5.33
CA PHE A 722 -58.44 -23.22 5.24
C PHE A 722 -58.78 -24.71 5.23
N ILE A 723 -59.73 -25.15 6.06
CA ILE A 723 -60.19 -26.56 6.08
C ILE A 723 -60.88 -26.92 4.76
N LEU A 724 -61.76 -26.06 4.22
CA LEU A 724 -62.41 -26.28 2.92
C LEU A 724 -61.39 -26.30 1.77
N GLY A 725 -60.40 -25.41 1.77
CA GLY A 725 -59.33 -25.39 0.79
C GLY A 725 -58.48 -26.67 0.81
N ALA A 726 -58.08 -27.13 2.00
CA ALA A 726 -57.32 -28.36 2.17
C ALA A 726 -58.11 -29.61 1.73
N LEU A 727 -59.40 -29.68 2.07
CA LEU A 727 -60.29 -30.77 1.62
C LEU A 727 -60.47 -30.76 0.10
N LEU A 728 -60.65 -29.59 -0.53
CA LEU A 728 -60.81 -29.46 -1.97
C LEU A 728 -59.50 -29.83 -2.71
N PHE A 729 -58.35 -29.45 -2.17
CA PHE A 729 -57.04 -29.87 -2.68
C PHE A 729 -56.84 -31.40 -2.60
N LEU A 730 -57.20 -32.02 -1.47
CA LEU A 730 -57.14 -33.49 -1.31
C LEU A 730 -58.08 -34.21 -2.30
N VAL A 731 -59.29 -33.69 -2.52
CA VAL A 731 -60.21 -34.22 -3.54
C VAL A 731 -59.61 -34.10 -4.95
N LEU A 732 -58.98 -32.97 -5.29
CA LEU A 732 -58.31 -32.79 -6.58
C LEU A 732 -57.13 -33.77 -6.75
N VAL A 733 -56.31 -33.99 -5.72
CA VAL A 733 -55.21 -34.99 -5.76
C VAL A 733 -55.76 -36.41 -5.93
N ILE A 734 -56.88 -36.75 -5.29
CA ILE A 734 -57.57 -38.04 -5.48
C ILE A 734 -58.10 -38.16 -6.92
N LEU A 735 -58.73 -37.12 -7.48
CA LEU A 735 -59.24 -37.13 -8.86
C LEU A 735 -58.10 -37.21 -9.90
N VAL A 736 -57.00 -36.49 -9.69
CA VAL A 736 -55.81 -36.57 -10.56
C VAL A 736 -55.17 -37.95 -10.49
N THR A 737 -55.03 -38.56 -9.30
CA THR A 737 -54.49 -39.92 -9.18
C THR A 737 -55.44 -40.99 -9.73
N GLN A 738 -56.77 -40.81 -9.64
CA GLN A 738 -57.77 -41.62 -10.35
C GLN A 738 -57.59 -41.50 -11.88
N MET A 739 -57.48 -40.29 -12.42
CA MET A 739 -57.24 -40.05 -13.85
C MET A 739 -55.91 -40.63 -14.33
N CYS A 740 -54.83 -40.52 -13.55
CA CYS A 740 -53.54 -41.13 -13.87
C CYS A 740 -53.60 -42.67 -13.85
N ARG A 741 -54.28 -43.27 -12.87
CA ARG A 741 -54.53 -44.73 -12.83
C ARG A 741 -55.40 -45.19 -14.01
N TRP A 742 -56.39 -44.40 -14.43
CA TRP A 742 -57.21 -44.67 -15.61
C TRP A 742 -56.41 -44.57 -16.91
N ARG A 743 -55.60 -43.51 -17.08
CA ARG A 743 -54.68 -43.34 -18.23
C ARG A 743 -53.64 -44.46 -18.30
N ALA A 744 -53.11 -44.93 -17.16
CA ALA A 744 -52.23 -46.09 -17.11
C ALA A 744 -52.95 -47.38 -17.58
N LYS A 745 -54.19 -47.61 -17.13
CA LYS A 745 -55.02 -48.75 -17.58
C LYS A 745 -55.34 -48.70 -19.08
N GLN A 746 -55.50 -47.50 -19.66
CA GLN A 746 -55.71 -47.33 -21.11
C GLN A 746 -54.43 -47.58 -21.92
N ARG A 747 -53.27 -47.08 -21.47
CA ARG A 747 -51.98 -47.31 -22.16
C ARG A 747 -51.61 -48.80 -22.25
N GLY A 748 -52.02 -49.61 -21.27
CA GLY A 748 -51.82 -51.06 -21.27
C GLY A 748 -52.56 -51.86 -22.36
N ARG A 749 -53.39 -51.24 -23.22
CA ARG A 749 -54.19 -51.95 -24.25
C ARG A 749 -53.86 -51.59 -25.69
N LEU A 750 -52.94 -50.65 -25.94
CA LEU A 750 -52.72 -50.05 -27.28
C LEU A 750 -51.31 -50.23 -27.87
N GLN A 751 -50.39 -50.92 -27.17
CA GLN A 751 -49.09 -51.32 -27.71
C GLN A 751 -48.78 -52.80 -27.44
N ARG A 752 -49.50 -53.69 -28.15
CA ARG A 752 -49.06 -55.08 -28.45
C ARG A 752 -48.57 -55.21 -29.89
N VAL A 753 -48.62 -54.13 -30.68
CA VAL A 753 -48.29 -54.11 -32.11
C VAL A 753 -47.22 -53.03 -32.34
N GLN A 754 -46.21 -53.37 -33.13
CA GLN A 754 -45.09 -52.54 -33.60
C GLN A 754 -44.32 -51.77 -32.51
N GLY A 755 -43.46 -52.53 -31.82
CA GLY A 755 -42.34 -52.03 -31.03
C GLY A 755 -41.19 -53.05 -31.07
N ASN A 756 -40.59 -53.23 -32.25
CA ASN A 756 -39.49 -54.17 -32.49
C ASN A 756 -38.45 -53.45 -33.38
N MET A 757 -37.17 -53.48 -32.99
CA MET A 757 -36.14 -52.46 -33.32
C MET A 757 -36.50 -51.07 -32.75
N GLU A 758 -35.71 -50.37 -31.93
CA GLU A 758 -34.24 -50.21 -31.82
C GLU A 758 -33.58 -49.53 -33.03
N SER A 759 -32.70 -48.54 -32.89
CA SER A 759 -32.34 -47.71 -31.72
C SER A 759 -31.56 -46.45 -32.21
N VAL A 760 -30.87 -45.74 -31.31
CA VAL A 760 -29.89 -44.65 -31.58
C VAL A 760 -30.46 -43.24 -31.89
N TRP A 761 -30.18 -42.33 -30.94
CA TRP A 761 -29.84 -40.88 -30.99
C TRP A 761 -29.86 -40.16 -32.36
N ARG A 762 -30.20 -38.86 -32.49
CA ARG A 762 -29.98 -37.69 -31.58
C ARG A 762 -30.82 -36.45 -32.04
N GLN A 763 -30.88 -35.37 -31.23
CA GLN A 763 -31.31 -33.96 -31.58
C GLN A 763 -32.81 -33.79 -31.94
N GLU A 764 -33.50 -32.62 -31.83
CA GLU A 764 -33.27 -31.28 -31.20
C GLU A 764 -34.68 -30.71 -30.78
N ILE A 765 -35.03 -29.41 -30.57
CA ILE A 765 -35.26 -28.32 -31.56
C ILE A 765 -35.99 -27.10 -30.88
N TRP A 766 -35.52 -25.84 -31.11
CA TRP A 766 -36.26 -24.52 -31.12
C TRP A 766 -37.07 -24.07 -29.85
N PRO A 767 -37.78 -22.88 -29.80
CA PRO A 767 -38.15 -21.86 -30.81
C PRO A 767 -37.66 -20.40 -30.53
N ALA A 768 -37.93 -19.32 -31.29
CA ALA A 768 -38.82 -18.99 -32.45
C ALA A 768 -38.06 -18.04 -33.45
N GLN A 769 -38.41 -17.80 -34.74
CA GLN A 769 -39.58 -17.14 -35.38
C GLN A 769 -39.90 -15.70 -34.89
N ARG A 770 -40.20 -14.67 -35.73
CA ARG A 770 -40.59 -14.59 -37.17
C ARG A 770 -40.40 -13.14 -37.76
N THR A 771 -40.76 -12.97 -39.04
CA THR A 771 -41.10 -11.73 -39.83
C THR A 771 -39.94 -10.86 -40.36
N ASP A 772 -39.93 -10.35 -41.60
CA ASP A 772 -40.81 -10.56 -42.78
C ASP A 772 -40.08 -10.36 -44.14
N ALA A 773 -40.77 -10.61 -45.26
CA ALA A 773 -40.30 -10.53 -46.67
C ALA A 773 -40.99 -9.35 -47.43
N PRO A 774 -40.88 -9.11 -48.78
CA PRO A 774 -40.21 -9.89 -49.85
C PRO A 774 -39.47 -9.08 -50.96
N SER A 775 -38.84 -9.78 -51.93
CA SER A 775 -38.72 -9.34 -53.35
C SER A 775 -38.32 -10.50 -54.30
N GLU A 776 -38.46 -10.28 -55.61
CA GLU A 776 -38.13 -11.14 -56.76
C GLU A 776 -36.63 -10.97 -57.15
N GLY A 777 -35.95 -11.71 -58.04
CA GLY A 777 -36.28 -12.91 -58.85
C GLY A 777 -35.26 -13.12 -60.01
N TYR A 778 -35.10 -14.37 -60.47
CA TYR A 778 -34.45 -14.85 -61.73
C TYR A 778 -32.91 -14.83 -61.98
N ASP A 779 -32.43 -16.02 -62.41
CA ASP A 779 -31.40 -16.38 -63.42
C ASP A 779 -29.87 -16.22 -63.23
N ASN A 780 -29.12 -16.99 -64.06
CA ASN A 780 -27.70 -17.37 -63.91
C ASN A 780 -26.87 -17.15 -65.20
N ALA A 781 -25.59 -16.74 -65.05
CA ALA A 781 -24.47 -16.75 -66.01
C ALA A 781 -23.17 -16.32 -65.25
N GLU A 782 -21.90 -16.40 -65.68
CA GLU A 782 -21.04 -17.17 -66.64
C GLU A 782 -19.58 -16.72 -66.30
N ASP A 783 -18.46 -17.45 -66.47
CA ASP A 783 -18.13 -18.82 -66.91
C ASP A 783 -16.78 -19.27 -66.25
N LEU A 784 -16.17 -20.36 -66.75
CA LEU A 784 -14.86 -20.99 -66.47
C LEU A 784 -13.61 -20.08 -66.69
N PRO A 785 -12.32 -20.53 -66.48
CA PRO A 785 -11.80 -21.84 -66.02
C PRO A 785 -10.70 -21.82 -64.90
N VAL A 786 -10.19 -23.01 -64.54
CA VAL A 786 -8.96 -23.28 -63.75
C VAL A 786 -7.70 -23.32 -64.67
N PRO A 787 -6.44 -23.24 -64.15
CA PRO A 787 -5.70 -24.40 -63.57
C PRO A 787 -4.94 -24.04 -62.27
N GLU A 788 -4.73 -24.90 -61.27
CA GLU A 788 -4.16 -26.27 -61.22
C GLU A 788 -2.64 -26.35 -61.44
N ALA A 789 -1.88 -26.47 -60.34
CA ALA A 789 -0.52 -27.04 -60.30
C ALA A 789 -0.13 -27.47 -58.86
N ALA A 790 0.38 -28.69 -58.74
CA ALA A 790 1.08 -29.26 -57.57
C ALA A 790 2.45 -29.80 -58.08
N PRO A 791 3.25 -30.66 -57.39
CA PRO A 791 3.15 -31.26 -56.06
C PRO A 791 4.51 -31.33 -55.30
N ALA A 792 4.65 -32.30 -54.36
CA ALA A 792 5.90 -32.98 -53.94
C ALA A 792 6.89 -32.24 -52.98
N SER A 793 7.63 -32.92 -52.09
CA SER A 793 7.58 -34.33 -51.60
C SER A 793 8.49 -34.59 -50.37
N TRP A 794 8.41 -35.83 -49.84
CA TRP A 794 9.28 -36.51 -48.84
C TRP A 794 8.95 -36.22 -47.36
N MET A 795 8.69 -37.19 -46.46
CA MET A 795 9.34 -38.50 -46.11
C MET A 795 10.70 -38.34 -45.41
N ARG A 796 11.03 -39.01 -44.30
CA ARG A 796 10.57 -40.27 -43.64
C ARG A 796 10.20 -40.03 -42.14
N LYS A 797 9.41 -40.85 -41.41
CA LYS A 797 9.67 -42.22 -40.83
C LYS A 797 11.02 -42.32 -40.09
N GLY A 798 11.18 -43.00 -38.95
CA GLY A 798 10.35 -43.87 -38.09
C GLY A 798 11.27 -44.42 -36.97
N GLU A 799 10.96 -45.39 -36.10
CA GLU A 799 9.72 -46.14 -35.77
C GLU A 799 9.97 -47.01 -34.49
N VAL A 800 8.95 -47.21 -33.63
CA VAL A 800 8.70 -48.42 -32.77
C VAL A 800 9.47 -48.62 -31.41
N PRO A 801 8.87 -49.28 -30.37
CA PRO A 801 9.38 -49.44 -28.99
C PRO A 801 9.78 -50.94 -28.68
N PRO A 802 9.53 -51.67 -27.54
CA PRO A 802 8.33 -51.70 -26.63
C PRO A 802 8.60 -51.81 -25.09
N GLU A 803 7.49 -51.99 -24.33
CA GLU A 803 7.36 -52.66 -22.99
C GLU A 803 8.06 -52.07 -21.73
N GLU A 804 7.62 -52.31 -20.49
CA GLU A 804 6.60 -53.27 -19.96
C GLU A 804 5.76 -52.66 -18.78
N GLU A 805 4.64 -53.29 -18.38
CA GLU A 805 3.75 -52.87 -17.27
C GLU A 805 4.07 -53.54 -15.91
N ASN A 806 3.80 -52.82 -14.80
CA ASN A 806 3.05 -53.22 -13.57
C ASN A 806 3.34 -52.19 -12.43
N GLY A 807 2.52 -51.94 -11.41
CA GLY A 807 1.36 -52.66 -10.84
C GLY A 807 1.72 -53.27 -9.47
N MET A 808 0.89 -53.27 -8.39
CA MET A 808 -0.38 -52.58 -8.10
C MET A 808 -0.71 -52.76 -6.58
N ARG A 809 -1.39 -51.78 -5.93
CA ARG A 809 -1.97 -51.82 -4.54
C ARG A 809 -0.95 -51.87 -3.38
N ALA A 810 -1.15 -51.32 -2.17
CA ALA A 810 -2.29 -50.89 -1.33
C ALA A 810 -2.78 -51.93 -0.28
N PHE A 811 -3.38 -51.42 0.82
CA PHE A 811 -3.59 -52.03 2.17
C PHE A 811 -2.34 -52.00 3.08
N GLN A 812 -2.43 -51.85 4.42
CA GLN A 812 -3.60 -51.78 5.32
C GLN A 812 -3.39 -50.80 6.50
N ALA A 813 -4.46 -50.42 7.20
CA ALA A 813 -4.44 -49.54 8.38
C ALA A 813 -4.36 -50.31 9.72
N GLY A 814 -4.02 -49.62 10.81
CA GLY A 814 -4.04 -50.15 12.17
C GLY A 814 -3.95 -49.05 13.26
N GLU A 815 -5.07 -48.76 13.91
CA GLU A 815 -5.16 -47.91 15.12
C GLU A 815 -5.11 -48.77 16.42
N TRP A 816 -5.47 -48.17 17.57
CA TRP A 816 -5.86 -48.77 18.87
C TRP A 816 -4.80 -48.93 19.97
N ILE A 817 -4.55 -47.81 20.68
CA ILE A 817 -4.95 -47.61 22.10
C ILE A 817 -4.67 -48.76 23.10
N SER A 818 -3.76 -48.58 24.08
CA SER A 818 -4.10 -48.27 25.50
C SER A 818 -2.96 -48.46 26.56
N CYS A 819 -3.17 -47.85 27.74
CA CYS A 819 -2.76 -48.24 29.10
C CYS A 819 -1.28 -48.34 29.59
N ASN A 820 -0.85 -47.26 30.26
CA ASN A 820 -0.74 -47.13 31.74
C ASN A 820 0.34 -47.81 32.63
N LEU A 821 0.85 -46.96 33.55
CA LEU A 821 1.22 -47.17 34.97
C LEU A 821 2.56 -47.85 35.40
N LEU A 822 3.36 -47.07 36.15
CA LEU A 822 4.10 -47.41 37.39
C LEU A 822 5.27 -48.44 37.31
N SER A 823 6.37 -48.34 38.09
CA SER A 823 6.77 -47.41 39.18
C SER A 823 8.31 -47.38 39.38
N LEU A 824 8.79 -46.44 40.23
CA LEU A 824 9.81 -46.60 41.31
C LEU A 824 10.97 -47.64 41.15
N SER A 825 12.25 -47.37 41.49
CA SER A 825 12.88 -46.18 42.10
C SER A 825 14.42 -46.33 42.24
N TRP A 826 15.05 -45.30 42.85
CA TRP A 826 16.36 -45.27 43.55
C TRP A 826 17.67 -45.07 42.76
N LYS A 827 18.32 -43.93 43.08
CA LYS A 827 19.73 -43.74 43.44
C LYS A 827 20.82 -44.54 42.71
N GLY A 828 21.59 -43.80 41.91
CA GLY A 828 22.98 -44.07 41.54
C GLY A 828 23.69 -42.74 41.34
#